data_AF-A0A0L6JTI5-F1
#
_entry.id   AF-A0A0L6JTI5-F1
#
_cell.length_a   1.000
_cell.length_b   1.000
_cell.length_c   1.000
_cell.angle_alpha   90.00
_cell.angle_beta   90.00
_cell.angle_gamma   90.00
#
_symmetry.space_group_name_H-M   'P 1'
#
loop_
_entity.id
_entity.type
_entity.pdbx_description
1 polymer ?
#
loop_
_entity_poly.entity_id
_entity_poly.type
_entity_poly.pdbx_seq_one_letter_code
_entity_poly.pdbx_strand_id
1 'polypeptide(L)'
;MKQIMKLSSLAAFFLLLNLMMLQSYALPMNFAISGKTTSIITGLTILIDFSDCPWEISKEEMDDLINKEGYSGFNNNGSMRDYFFDISEGKLLYTNNVFGYYRAKNPKSYYSDINANGRDKELVNEALEFMKQNGYDFAKLTTDSNKMVMAVNVLYAGEPGIEWGSGLWPHQGEIEKFYCGDVYISRYQISNIDASPSIGTLVHENCHLVCEYPDLYDYQQDSNGVGQYCIMGSNDKTNPQPPNAFLRSFMSGWGSITRLNDLPDKTQVTIKSNSSDVFVYYGPNANEFFVVESVVKKGRWSKIPDEGLVIWHIDVNGKNDYQNMSSDSHYMVSLEQADGLYEMENDINEGGEGDLFHSGYKDRFDFNTSPNSAWWNKENSGFAISDISDVGDSMTFILHNNNVPTVTTTPSITAAPPTETATPTATPTATPTATPTWLLVPTASATPTWTPTPTPTPAIPTLTPTPTLTSTQTFTPTAAYTPTETVTPTSQTITPATATLPGSTPETLFTASGYIMPDFITANDNPIVMEGFIIRVQGIDISTVTDEHGYFEVNGLKANETGYNLEISKPNYFTCNINTGAIEGNMVLWKKNNPIIIWCGDANQDGVINLIDIIKLALLFNSTSGDYKYDESIDFNMDGVINVRDFYVVSRHFNQTKNDYMESIFKY
;
A
#
# COMPACT_ATOMS: atom_id res chain seq x y z
N MET A 1 -32.50 -23.86 36.44
CA MET A 1 -31.11 -24.26 36.10
C MET A 1 -30.75 -24.05 34.63
N LYS A 2 -31.31 -24.77 33.64
CA LYS A 2 -30.88 -24.62 32.21
C LYS A 2 -30.96 -23.19 31.64
N GLN A 3 -31.94 -22.36 32.02
CA GLN A 3 -31.97 -20.94 31.63
C GLN A 3 -30.90 -20.09 32.34
N ILE A 4 -30.54 -20.42 33.59
CA ILE A 4 -29.51 -19.70 34.35
C ILE A 4 -28.12 -19.97 33.75
N MET A 5 -27.87 -21.19 33.28
CA MET A 5 -26.65 -21.53 32.52
C MET A 5 -26.57 -20.80 31.17
N LYS A 6 -27.71 -20.58 30.48
CA LYS A 6 -27.74 -19.78 29.25
C LYS A 6 -27.52 -18.30 29.51
N LEU A 7 -28.02 -17.74 30.62
CA LEU A 7 -27.68 -16.37 31.01
C LEU A 7 -26.22 -16.23 31.45
N SER A 8 -25.64 -17.22 32.15
CA SER A 8 -24.22 -17.15 32.54
C SER A 8 -23.28 -17.29 31.34
N SER A 9 -23.62 -18.11 30.33
CA SER A 9 -22.83 -18.19 29.10
C SER A 9 -22.99 -16.93 28.23
N LEU A 10 -24.20 -16.34 28.17
CA LEU A 10 -24.42 -15.10 27.42
C LEU A 10 -23.79 -13.88 28.13
N ALA A 11 -23.78 -13.85 29.47
CA ALA A 11 -23.09 -12.82 30.25
C ALA A 11 -21.57 -12.99 30.17
N ALA A 12 -21.05 -14.22 30.23
CA ALA A 12 -19.63 -14.49 29.97
C ALA A 12 -19.24 -14.14 28.52
N PHE A 13 -20.12 -14.38 27.55
CA PHE A 13 -19.93 -13.98 26.15
C PHE A 13 -19.93 -12.46 25.99
N PHE A 14 -20.87 -11.72 26.59
CA PHE A 14 -20.80 -10.25 26.61
C PHE A 14 -19.58 -9.74 27.39
N LEU A 15 -19.12 -10.43 28.43
CA LEU A 15 -17.91 -10.05 29.15
C LEU A 15 -16.65 -10.32 28.31
N LEU A 16 -16.58 -11.43 27.59
CA LEU A 16 -15.46 -11.78 26.70
C LEU A 16 -15.44 -10.88 25.46
N LEU A 17 -16.60 -10.61 24.86
CA LEU A 17 -16.75 -9.68 23.75
C LEU A 17 -16.44 -8.25 24.19
N ASN A 18 -16.87 -7.81 25.39
CA ASN A 18 -16.39 -6.54 25.95
C ASN A 18 -14.90 -6.58 26.30
N LEU A 19 -14.29 -7.72 26.66
CA LEU A 19 -12.85 -7.81 26.91
C LEU A 19 -12.05 -7.68 25.60
N MET A 20 -12.52 -8.30 24.51
CA MET A 20 -11.98 -8.16 23.15
C MET A 20 -12.20 -6.74 22.59
N MET A 21 -13.35 -6.12 22.88
CA MET A 21 -13.64 -4.72 22.52
C MET A 21 -12.86 -3.72 23.37
N LEU A 22 -12.68 -3.93 24.68
CA LEU A 22 -11.84 -3.07 25.54
C LEU A 22 -10.36 -3.16 25.14
N GLN A 23 -9.88 -4.32 24.68
CA GLN A 23 -8.54 -4.46 24.10
C GLN A 23 -8.39 -3.73 22.74
N SER A 24 -9.48 -3.34 22.08
CA SER A 24 -9.47 -2.53 20.85
C SER A 24 -9.79 -1.04 21.06
N TYR A 25 -10.05 -0.60 22.30
CA TYR A 25 -10.10 0.82 22.69
C TYR A 25 -8.77 1.37 23.24
N ALA A 26 -7.73 0.54 23.29
CA ALA A 26 -6.34 0.99 23.33
C ALA A 26 -5.75 0.81 21.92
N LEU A 27 -5.66 1.90 21.16
CA LEU A 27 -5.07 1.95 19.82
C LEU A 27 -3.57 1.57 19.84
N PRO A 28 -2.96 1.14 18.71
CA PRO A 28 -3.52 1.08 17.36
C PRO A 28 -3.53 -0.35 16.74
N MET A 29 -4.04 -0.45 15.51
CA MET A 29 -3.85 -1.63 14.66
C MET A 29 -2.35 -1.91 14.42
N ASN A 30 -1.81 -2.99 14.96
CA ASN A 30 -0.53 -3.55 14.51
C ASN A 30 -0.78 -4.71 13.54
N PHE A 31 -1.11 -4.37 12.29
CA PHE A 31 -1.11 -5.31 11.18
C PHE A 31 0.32 -5.49 10.64
N ALA A 32 1.06 -6.47 11.18
CA ALA A 32 2.25 -6.98 10.50
C ALA A 32 1.83 -7.94 9.36
N ILE A 33 1.42 -7.38 8.22
CA ILE A 33 1.11 -8.15 7.01
C ILE A 33 2.40 -8.26 6.17
N SER A 34 3.20 -9.30 6.42
CA SER A 34 4.19 -9.77 5.45
C SER A 34 3.55 -10.80 4.50
N GLY A 35 2.62 -10.31 3.68
CA GLY A 35 1.87 -11.09 2.69
C GLY A 35 1.63 -10.21 1.47
N LYS A 36 2.49 -10.37 0.45
CA LYS A 36 2.75 -9.37 -0.59
C LYS A 36 1.69 -9.35 -1.70
N THR A 37 0.45 -9.08 -1.35
CA THR A 37 -0.64 -8.90 -2.33
C THR A 37 -0.41 -7.65 -3.15
N THR A 38 -0.24 -7.79 -4.47
CA THR A 38 -0.26 -6.66 -5.39
C THR A 38 -1.72 -6.23 -5.62
N SER A 39 -2.14 -5.12 -5.02
CA SER A 39 -3.36 -4.41 -5.39
C SER A 39 -3.24 -3.91 -6.83
N ILE A 40 -4.24 -4.18 -7.68
CA ILE A 40 -4.25 -3.74 -9.09
C ILE A 40 -5.27 -2.63 -9.26
N ILE A 41 -4.80 -1.44 -9.64
CA ILE A 41 -5.64 -0.29 -9.98
C ILE A 41 -5.50 0.00 -11.47
N THR A 42 -6.63 0.02 -12.17
CA THR A 42 -6.77 0.50 -13.55
C THR A 42 -7.50 1.84 -13.53
N GLY A 43 -6.75 2.92 -13.62
CA GLY A 43 -7.28 4.28 -13.76
C GLY A 43 -7.61 4.65 -15.20
N LEU A 44 -8.10 5.88 -15.37
CA LEU A 44 -8.31 6.52 -16.67
C LEU A 44 -7.34 7.70 -16.84
N THR A 45 -6.77 7.85 -18.02
CA THR A 45 -6.11 9.10 -18.44
C THR A 45 -6.76 9.68 -19.69
N ILE A 46 -7.11 10.96 -19.61
CA ILE A 46 -7.66 11.76 -20.70
C ILE A 46 -6.63 12.82 -21.08
N LEU A 47 -6.32 12.97 -22.38
CA LEU A 47 -5.45 14.02 -22.88
C LEU A 47 -6.33 15.12 -23.48
N ILE A 48 -6.18 16.36 -23.02
CA ILE A 48 -7.02 17.50 -23.40
C ILE A 48 -6.20 18.57 -24.11
N ASP A 49 -6.69 19.05 -25.24
CA ASP A 49 -6.07 20.16 -25.95
C ASP A 49 -7.06 21.21 -26.42
N PHE A 50 -6.54 22.37 -26.82
CA PHE A 50 -7.32 23.59 -27.01
C PHE A 50 -7.13 24.15 -28.41
N SER A 51 -8.01 25.07 -28.81
CA SER A 51 -7.92 25.73 -30.12
C SER A 51 -6.75 26.72 -30.24
N ASP A 52 -6.32 27.31 -29.11
CA ASP A 52 -5.18 28.22 -28.95
C ASP A 52 -3.93 27.52 -28.35
N CYS A 53 -4.06 26.28 -27.85
CA CYS A 53 -2.97 25.47 -27.30
C CYS A 53 -3.17 23.98 -27.68
N PRO A 54 -2.75 23.56 -28.90
CA PRO A 54 -2.86 22.18 -29.36
C PRO A 54 -1.88 21.24 -28.64
N TRP A 55 -2.17 19.93 -28.67
CA TRP A 55 -1.28 18.92 -28.08
C TRP A 55 -0.06 18.62 -28.96
N GLU A 56 1.13 18.48 -28.36
CA GLU A 56 2.39 18.24 -29.08
C GLU A 56 2.96 16.82 -28.88
N ILE A 57 2.73 16.18 -27.73
CA ILE A 57 3.28 14.85 -27.38
C ILE A 57 2.43 13.71 -27.97
N SER A 58 3.04 12.65 -28.52
CA SER A 58 2.25 11.55 -29.09
C SER A 58 1.47 10.76 -28.03
N LYS A 59 0.35 10.13 -28.41
CA LYS A 59 -0.46 9.30 -27.50
C LYS A 59 0.37 8.11 -26.97
N GLU A 60 1.19 7.52 -27.85
CA GLU A 60 2.12 6.45 -27.51
C GLU A 60 3.11 6.90 -26.43
N GLU A 61 3.69 8.10 -26.56
CA GLU A 61 4.62 8.66 -25.57
C GLU A 61 3.95 8.93 -24.22
N MET A 62 2.67 9.34 -24.21
CA MET A 62 1.90 9.49 -22.97
C MET A 62 1.52 8.15 -22.34
N ASP A 63 1.20 7.13 -23.14
CA ASP A 63 0.98 5.77 -22.64
C ASP A 63 2.28 5.17 -22.08
N ASP A 64 3.40 5.39 -22.76
CA ASP A 64 4.74 5.02 -22.31
C ASP A 64 5.10 5.70 -20.96
N LEU A 65 4.96 7.02 -20.85
CA LEU A 65 5.20 7.78 -19.61
C LEU A 65 4.39 7.26 -18.42
N ILE A 66 3.18 6.73 -18.67
CA ILE A 66 2.23 6.34 -17.63
C ILE A 66 2.32 4.85 -17.30
N ASN A 67 2.46 3.98 -18.30
CA ASN A 67 2.25 2.54 -18.19
C ASN A 67 3.48 1.68 -18.51
N LYS A 68 4.51 2.20 -19.19
CA LYS A 68 5.60 1.33 -19.70
C LYS A 68 6.62 1.02 -18.62
N GLU A 69 6.88 -0.27 -18.46
CA GLU A 69 7.94 -0.77 -17.60
C GLU A 69 9.33 -0.34 -18.10
N GLY A 70 10.10 0.32 -17.24
CA GLY A 70 11.43 0.81 -17.56
C GLY A 70 11.43 2.02 -18.50
N TYR A 71 10.36 2.84 -18.47
CA TYR A 71 10.32 4.08 -19.23
C TYR A 71 11.49 5.01 -18.85
N SER A 72 12.05 5.70 -19.85
CA SER A 72 13.25 6.54 -19.70
C SER A 72 13.23 7.79 -20.60
N GLY A 73 12.08 8.10 -21.21
CA GLY A 73 11.90 9.34 -21.97
C GLY A 73 12.05 10.56 -21.07
N PHE A 74 12.57 11.66 -21.63
CA PHE A 74 12.79 12.94 -20.94
C PHE A 74 13.58 12.87 -19.61
N ASN A 75 14.44 11.84 -19.46
CA ASN A 75 15.21 11.52 -18.25
C ASN A 75 14.39 11.06 -17.04
N ASN A 76 13.12 10.70 -17.21
CA ASN A 76 12.32 10.12 -16.14
C ASN A 76 12.90 8.78 -15.66
N ASN A 77 12.88 8.55 -14.35
CA ASN A 77 13.24 7.26 -13.76
C ASN A 77 12.00 6.35 -13.74
N GLY A 78 11.74 5.63 -14.83
CA GLY A 78 10.54 4.80 -14.99
C GLY A 78 9.28 5.61 -15.30
N SER A 79 8.18 4.89 -15.48
CA SER A 79 6.84 5.45 -15.69
C SER A 79 6.13 5.76 -14.36
N MET A 80 4.94 6.38 -14.43
CA MET A 80 4.06 6.48 -13.25
C MET A 80 3.76 5.09 -12.64
N ARG A 81 3.47 4.09 -13.47
CA ARG A 81 3.32 2.69 -13.06
C ARG A 81 4.54 2.21 -12.27
N ASP A 82 5.74 2.41 -12.81
CA ASP A 82 6.98 1.95 -12.17
C ASP A 82 7.21 2.65 -10.83
N TYR A 83 6.92 3.96 -10.74
CA TYR A 83 7.00 4.69 -9.48
C TYR A 83 6.14 4.06 -8.39
N PHE A 84 4.83 3.86 -8.63
CA PHE A 84 3.93 3.26 -7.63
C PHE A 84 4.28 1.79 -7.33
N PHE A 85 4.78 1.05 -8.31
CA PHE A 85 5.26 -0.32 -8.11
C PHE A 85 6.53 -0.35 -7.24
N ASP A 86 7.49 0.54 -7.48
CA ASP A 86 8.74 0.62 -6.70
C ASP A 86 8.47 1.00 -5.23
N ILE A 87 7.74 2.10 -4.98
CA ILE A 87 7.56 2.64 -3.61
C ILE A 87 6.66 1.76 -2.73
N SER A 88 5.78 0.96 -3.35
CA SER A 88 4.98 -0.07 -2.66
C SER A 88 5.74 -1.39 -2.49
N GLU A 89 6.98 -1.47 -3.02
CA GLU A 89 7.79 -2.67 -3.18
C GLU A 89 7.07 -3.78 -3.99
N GLY A 90 6.12 -3.42 -4.85
CA GLY A 90 5.28 -4.32 -5.65
C GLY A 90 3.93 -4.67 -5.02
N LYS A 91 3.49 -3.95 -3.97
CA LYS A 91 2.18 -4.12 -3.34
C LYS A 91 1.06 -3.30 -4.03
N LEU A 92 1.42 -2.39 -4.93
CA LEU A 92 0.50 -1.67 -5.82
C LEU A 92 1.00 -1.73 -7.26
N LEU A 93 0.19 -2.25 -8.16
CA LEU A 93 0.33 -2.11 -9.60
C LEU A 93 -0.75 -1.14 -10.10
N TYR A 94 -0.36 0.11 -10.31
CA TYR A 94 -1.23 1.14 -10.84
C TYR A 94 -0.92 1.36 -12.33
N THR A 95 -1.95 1.21 -13.16
CA THR A 95 -1.90 1.43 -14.62
C THR A 95 -3.12 2.25 -15.05
N ASN A 96 -3.09 2.84 -16.23
CA ASN A 96 -4.20 3.64 -16.75
C ASN A 96 -4.60 3.21 -18.16
N ASN A 97 -5.89 3.26 -18.45
CA ASN A 97 -6.35 3.35 -19.83
C ASN A 97 -6.09 4.78 -20.33
N VAL A 98 -5.09 4.99 -21.19
CA VAL A 98 -4.95 6.27 -21.89
C VAL A 98 -5.96 6.28 -23.04
N PHE A 99 -7.04 7.04 -22.90
CA PHE A 99 -8.11 7.10 -23.91
C PHE A 99 -7.58 7.69 -25.23
N GLY A 100 -7.01 8.89 -25.15
CA GLY A 100 -6.59 9.69 -26.30
C GLY A 100 -6.98 11.15 -26.13
N TYR A 101 -7.04 11.87 -27.26
CA TYR A 101 -7.24 13.32 -27.28
C TYR A 101 -8.71 13.72 -27.27
N TYR A 102 -9.05 14.65 -26.38
CA TYR A 102 -10.26 15.45 -26.41
C TYR A 102 -9.93 16.91 -26.71
N ARG A 103 -10.48 17.44 -27.80
CA ARG A 103 -10.41 18.88 -28.11
C ARG A 103 -11.48 19.62 -27.31
N ALA A 104 -11.05 20.44 -26.36
CA ALA A 104 -11.92 21.30 -25.57
C ALA A 104 -12.75 22.25 -26.46
N LYS A 105 -13.97 22.57 -26.03
CA LYS A 105 -14.89 23.41 -26.85
C LYS A 105 -14.43 24.86 -26.92
N ASN A 106 -13.82 25.36 -25.86
CA ASN A 106 -13.32 26.73 -25.75
C ASN A 106 -11.77 26.76 -25.87
N PRO A 107 -11.16 27.93 -26.10
CA PRO A 107 -9.71 28.10 -25.95
C PRO A 107 -9.25 27.90 -24.49
N LYS A 108 -7.98 27.55 -24.26
CA LYS A 108 -7.37 27.40 -22.92
C LYS A 108 -7.56 28.64 -22.07
N SER A 109 -7.41 29.82 -22.69
CA SER A 109 -7.65 31.13 -22.09
C SER A 109 -9.05 31.33 -21.49
N TYR A 110 -10.06 30.55 -21.89
CA TYR A 110 -11.38 30.52 -21.25
C TYR A 110 -11.41 29.69 -19.96
N TYR A 111 -10.70 28.56 -19.94
CA TYR A 111 -10.68 27.66 -18.79
C TYR A 111 -9.67 28.12 -17.72
N SER A 112 -8.61 28.83 -18.11
CA SER A 112 -7.64 29.48 -17.22
C SER A 112 -8.10 30.85 -16.68
N ASP A 113 -9.35 31.28 -16.91
CA ASP A 113 -9.86 32.56 -16.37
C ASP A 113 -10.07 32.46 -14.85
N ILE A 114 -9.12 32.99 -14.09
CA ILE A 114 -9.13 33.01 -12.61
C ILE A 114 -10.31 33.77 -12.00
N ASN A 115 -11.07 34.55 -12.80
CA ASN A 115 -12.28 35.24 -12.36
C ASN A 115 -13.55 34.40 -12.52
N ALA A 116 -13.45 33.21 -13.12
CA ALA A 116 -14.56 32.32 -13.41
C ALA A 116 -14.47 31.02 -12.60
N ASN A 117 -15.46 30.76 -11.75
CA ASN A 117 -15.49 29.58 -10.89
C ASN A 117 -15.92 28.32 -11.66
N GLY A 118 -15.24 27.18 -11.42
CA GLY A 118 -15.67 25.86 -11.89
C GLY A 118 -15.32 25.53 -13.35
N ARG A 119 -14.37 26.25 -13.97
CA ARG A 119 -13.93 26.01 -15.35
C ARG A 119 -13.16 24.71 -15.54
N ASP A 120 -12.36 24.35 -14.55
CA ASP A 120 -11.81 23.02 -14.34
C ASP A 120 -12.90 21.94 -14.43
N LYS A 121 -13.97 22.09 -13.65
CA LYS A 121 -15.08 21.12 -13.56
C LYS A 121 -15.89 21.05 -14.86
N GLU A 122 -16.07 22.18 -15.52
CA GLU A 122 -16.64 22.27 -16.86
C GLU A 122 -15.82 21.42 -17.84
N LEU A 123 -14.51 21.67 -17.93
CA LEU A 123 -13.59 20.97 -18.83
C LEU A 123 -13.59 19.44 -18.61
N VAL A 124 -13.56 19.00 -17.34
CA VAL A 124 -13.62 17.58 -16.97
C VAL A 124 -14.93 16.94 -17.42
N ASN A 125 -16.08 17.56 -17.14
CA ASN A 125 -17.38 17.06 -17.56
C ASN A 125 -17.53 17.02 -19.09
N GLU A 126 -16.98 18.01 -19.80
CA GLU A 126 -16.99 18.03 -21.27
C GLU A 126 -16.21 16.84 -21.86
N ALA A 127 -15.05 16.51 -21.28
CA ALA A 127 -14.23 15.39 -21.73
C ALA A 127 -14.87 14.03 -21.42
N LEU A 128 -15.43 13.86 -20.21
CA LEU A 128 -16.13 12.63 -19.81
C LEU A 128 -17.38 12.37 -20.65
N GLU A 129 -18.17 13.41 -20.94
CA GLU A 129 -19.34 13.30 -21.80
C GLU A 129 -18.96 13.00 -23.26
N PHE A 130 -17.86 13.58 -23.77
CA PHE A 130 -17.32 13.20 -25.08
C PHE A 130 -16.93 11.72 -25.13
N MET A 131 -16.22 11.21 -24.12
CA MET A 131 -15.84 9.80 -24.05
C MET A 131 -17.06 8.87 -24.03
N LYS A 132 -18.06 9.20 -23.22
CA LYS A 132 -19.32 8.46 -23.09
C LYS A 132 -20.11 8.43 -24.40
N GLN A 133 -20.20 9.56 -25.11
CA GLN A 133 -20.83 9.65 -26.43
C GLN A 133 -20.10 8.85 -27.51
N ASN A 134 -18.77 8.70 -27.38
CA ASN A 134 -17.95 7.86 -28.26
C ASN A 134 -17.88 6.38 -27.79
N GLY A 135 -18.70 5.97 -26.82
CA GLY A 135 -18.83 4.57 -26.42
C GLY A 135 -17.68 4.02 -25.58
N TYR A 136 -16.96 4.87 -24.85
CA TYR A 136 -15.96 4.40 -23.89
C TYR A 136 -16.61 3.57 -22.77
N ASP A 137 -15.97 2.44 -22.44
CA ASP A 137 -16.45 1.49 -21.44
C ASP A 137 -15.78 1.75 -20.08
N PHE A 138 -16.46 2.53 -19.25
CA PHE A 138 -16.01 2.89 -17.90
C PHE A 138 -16.05 1.72 -16.90
N ALA A 139 -16.76 0.62 -17.20
CA ALA A 139 -16.84 -0.53 -16.29
C ALA A 139 -15.53 -1.34 -16.18
N LYS A 140 -14.55 -1.04 -17.05
CA LYS A 140 -13.19 -1.60 -17.00
C LYS A 140 -12.27 -0.92 -15.98
N LEU A 141 -12.68 0.21 -15.40
CA LEU A 141 -11.89 0.97 -14.44
C LEU A 141 -12.07 0.39 -13.02
N THR A 142 -11.01 0.42 -12.21
CA THR A 142 -11.12 -0.03 -10.81
C THR A 142 -11.99 0.96 -10.03
N THR A 143 -12.96 0.44 -9.27
CA THR A 143 -13.82 1.24 -8.39
C THR A 143 -13.62 0.88 -6.92
N ASP A 144 -13.96 1.82 -6.05
CA ASP A 144 -14.18 1.56 -4.63
C ASP A 144 -15.43 0.68 -4.39
N SER A 145 -15.73 0.40 -3.11
CA SER A 145 -16.91 -0.34 -2.68
C SER A 145 -18.24 0.37 -3.00
N ASN A 146 -18.22 1.69 -3.22
CA ASN A 146 -19.38 2.52 -3.56
C ASN A 146 -19.62 2.65 -5.08
N LYS A 147 -18.78 2.03 -5.92
CA LYS A 147 -18.75 2.16 -7.39
C LYS A 147 -18.23 3.51 -7.90
N MET A 148 -17.50 4.27 -7.09
CA MET A 148 -16.70 5.39 -7.55
C MET A 148 -15.43 4.89 -8.23
N VAL A 149 -15.14 5.35 -9.44
CA VAL A 149 -13.85 5.11 -10.12
C VAL A 149 -12.72 5.69 -9.27
N MET A 150 -11.70 4.88 -8.97
CA MET A 150 -10.63 5.26 -8.03
C MET A 150 -9.69 6.34 -8.59
N ALA A 151 -9.40 6.30 -9.89
CA ALA A 151 -8.44 7.23 -10.50
C ALA A 151 -8.87 7.72 -11.89
N VAL A 152 -8.97 9.04 -12.01
CA VAL A 152 -9.16 9.76 -13.28
C VAL A 152 -8.13 10.89 -13.37
N ASN A 153 -7.29 10.82 -14.39
CA ASN A 153 -6.23 11.75 -14.71
C ASN A 153 -6.66 12.62 -15.89
N VAL A 154 -6.69 13.94 -15.70
CA VAL A 154 -7.06 14.90 -16.73
C VAL A 154 -5.83 15.72 -17.09
N LEU A 155 -5.13 15.32 -18.14
CA LEU A 155 -3.89 15.97 -18.54
C LEU A 155 -4.19 16.96 -19.66
N TYR A 156 -3.71 18.20 -19.57
CA TYR A 156 -3.99 19.24 -20.55
C TYR A 156 -2.73 19.85 -21.19
N ALA A 157 -2.84 20.29 -22.45
CA ALA A 157 -1.68 20.79 -23.21
C ALA A 157 -1.09 22.10 -22.66
N GLY A 158 0.23 22.09 -22.47
CA GLY A 158 1.10 23.24 -22.20
C GLY A 158 0.99 23.85 -20.80
N GLU A 159 1.93 24.75 -20.49
CA GLU A 159 2.14 25.41 -19.19
C GLU A 159 0.84 25.98 -18.58
N PRO A 160 0.64 25.94 -17.24
CA PRO A 160 -0.58 26.46 -16.60
C PRO A 160 -0.82 27.94 -16.89
N GLY A 161 0.26 28.73 -16.95
CA GLY A 161 0.26 30.14 -17.38
C GLY A 161 -0.43 31.11 -16.41
N ILE A 162 -0.64 30.70 -15.15
CA ILE A 162 -1.43 31.37 -14.13
C ILE A 162 -0.77 31.23 -12.74
N GLU A 163 -1.24 32.02 -11.78
CA GLU A 163 -0.75 31.99 -10.39
C GLU A 163 -1.08 30.67 -9.68
N TRP A 164 -0.28 30.33 -8.67
CA TRP A 164 -0.43 29.11 -7.88
C TRP A 164 -1.85 28.97 -7.29
N GLY A 165 -2.40 27.76 -7.31
CA GLY A 165 -3.73 27.46 -6.76
C GLY A 165 -4.93 28.07 -7.50
N SER A 166 -4.75 28.62 -8.71
CA SER A 166 -5.82 29.29 -9.47
C SER A 166 -6.14 28.61 -10.81
N GLY A 167 -7.41 28.62 -11.23
CA GLY A 167 -7.85 28.18 -12.56
C GLY A 167 -7.52 26.70 -12.88
N LEU A 168 -6.70 26.48 -13.92
CA LEU A 168 -6.21 25.15 -14.31
C LEU A 168 -4.90 24.73 -13.61
N TRP A 169 -4.45 25.42 -12.55
CA TRP A 169 -3.26 25.00 -11.79
C TRP A 169 -3.36 23.52 -11.39
N PRO A 170 -2.29 22.71 -11.42
CA PRO A 170 -2.38 21.29 -11.06
C PRO A 170 -3.00 21.08 -9.67
N HIS A 171 -3.99 20.18 -9.57
CA HIS A 171 -4.68 19.86 -8.32
C HIS A 171 -5.55 18.59 -8.40
N GLN A 172 -5.90 18.04 -7.23
CA GLN A 172 -7.02 17.10 -7.06
C GLN A 172 -8.34 17.86 -6.91
N GLY A 173 -9.30 17.57 -7.79
CA GLY A 173 -10.62 18.24 -7.81
C GLY A 173 -11.80 17.29 -7.69
N GLU A 174 -12.97 17.86 -7.40
CA GLU A 174 -14.25 17.13 -7.31
C GLU A 174 -15.33 17.70 -8.24
N ILE A 175 -16.01 16.82 -8.98
CA ILE A 175 -17.24 17.09 -9.75
C ILE A 175 -18.46 16.43 -9.08
N GLU A 176 -19.66 16.92 -9.42
CA GLU A 176 -20.89 16.17 -9.17
C GLU A 176 -20.82 14.78 -9.84
N LYS A 177 -21.45 13.77 -9.23
CA LYS A 177 -21.32 12.36 -9.64
C LYS A 177 -21.68 12.14 -11.11
N PHE A 178 -20.68 11.93 -11.95
CA PHE A 178 -20.84 11.65 -13.37
C PHE A 178 -21.07 10.14 -13.58
N TYR A 179 -22.33 9.74 -13.76
CA TYR A 179 -22.73 8.34 -13.88
C TYR A 179 -22.48 7.74 -15.27
N CYS A 180 -21.84 6.58 -15.30
CA CYS A 180 -21.51 5.79 -16.49
C CYS A 180 -22.01 4.34 -16.33
N GLY A 181 -23.33 4.15 -16.35
CA GLY A 181 -23.94 2.87 -15.94
C GLY A 181 -23.91 2.75 -14.42
N ASP A 182 -23.43 1.61 -13.91
CA ASP A 182 -23.39 1.32 -12.47
C ASP A 182 -22.20 1.97 -11.73
N VAL A 183 -21.24 2.56 -12.46
CA VAL A 183 -20.09 3.29 -11.90
C VAL A 183 -20.26 4.80 -12.04
N TYR A 184 -19.58 5.57 -11.19
CA TYR A 184 -19.53 7.03 -11.31
C TYR A 184 -18.12 7.59 -11.09
N ILE A 185 -17.88 8.77 -11.66
CA ILE A 185 -16.69 9.58 -11.40
C ILE A 185 -17.10 10.77 -10.54
N SER A 186 -16.29 11.10 -9.53
CA SER A 186 -16.48 12.30 -8.70
C SER A 186 -15.15 12.98 -8.37
N ARG A 187 -14.10 12.21 -8.07
CA ARG A 187 -12.72 12.70 -7.88
C ARG A 187 -11.94 12.60 -9.19
N TYR A 188 -11.07 13.58 -9.44
CA TYR A 188 -10.08 13.59 -10.53
C TYR A 188 -8.82 14.31 -10.05
N GLN A 189 -7.69 14.09 -10.72
CA GLN A 189 -6.61 15.08 -10.75
C GLN A 189 -6.58 15.76 -12.11
N ILE A 190 -6.17 17.03 -12.13
CA ILE A 190 -5.87 17.78 -13.36
C ILE A 190 -4.43 18.29 -13.32
N SER A 191 -3.71 18.20 -14.43
CA SER A 191 -2.29 18.62 -14.55
C SER A 191 -1.95 19.07 -15.97
N ASN A 192 -1.01 20.01 -16.11
CA ASN A 192 -0.43 20.35 -17.42
C ASN A 192 0.53 19.26 -17.92
N ILE A 193 0.71 19.19 -19.24
CA ILE A 193 1.78 18.46 -19.90
C ILE A 193 2.45 19.37 -20.92
N ASP A 194 3.73 19.62 -20.71
CA ASP A 194 4.57 20.46 -21.56
C ASP A 194 5.35 19.61 -22.58
N ALA A 195 6.15 20.25 -23.43
CA ALA A 195 6.97 19.59 -24.45
C ALA A 195 8.11 18.70 -23.90
N SER A 196 8.21 18.54 -22.58
CA SER A 196 9.15 17.65 -21.89
C SER A 196 8.47 17.02 -20.67
N PRO A 197 7.54 16.08 -20.88
CA PRO A 197 6.73 15.50 -19.81
C PRO A 197 7.59 14.81 -18.74
N SER A 198 7.24 15.06 -17.48
CA SER A 198 7.98 14.57 -16.33
C SER A 198 7.05 14.01 -15.26
N ILE A 199 7.39 12.88 -14.65
CA ILE A 199 6.47 12.15 -13.75
C ILE A 199 6.20 12.86 -12.41
N GLY A 200 7.05 13.78 -11.94
CA GLY A 200 7.02 14.34 -10.59
C GLY A 200 5.67 14.89 -10.12
N THR A 201 5.09 15.87 -10.82
CA THR A 201 3.76 16.41 -10.49
C THR A 201 2.68 15.34 -10.67
N LEU A 202 2.76 14.55 -11.75
CA LEU A 202 1.79 13.51 -12.04
C LEU A 202 1.70 12.47 -10.92
N VAL A 203 2.82 12.01 -10.35
CA VAL A 203 2.80 11.04 -9.25
C VAL A 203 2.43 11.65 -7.90
N HIS A 204 2.75 12.93 -7.65
CA HIS A 204 2.30 13.67 -6.47
C HIS A 204 0.75 13.74 -6.44
N GLU A 205 0.14 14.23 -7.52
CA GLU A 205 -1.33 14.28 -7.65
C GLU A 205 -1.98 12.90 -7.54
N ASN A 206 -1.30 11.86 -8.04
CA ASN A 206 -1.80 10.50 -7.92
C ASN A 206 -1.64 9.92 -6.50
N CYS A 207 -0.73 10.41 -5.66
CA CYS A 207 -0.69 10.01 -4.26
C CYS A 207 -1.96 10.41 -3.50
N HIS A 208 -2.56 11.58 -3.79
CA HIS A 208 -3.90 11.92 -3.29
C HIS A 208 -5.00 11.01 -3.85
N LEU A 209 -4.88 10.66 -5.12
CA LEU A 209 -5.94 10.00 -5.88
C LEU A 209 -6.03 8.49 -5.59
N VAL A 210 -4.89 7.77 -5.56
CA VAL A 210 -4.85 6.31 -5.34
C VAL A 210 -4.46 5.89 -3.92
N CYS A 211 -3.86 6.78 -3.11
CA CYS A 211 -3.44 6.47 -1.74
C CYS A 211 -4.09 7.35 -0.66
N GLU A 212 -4.89 8.36 -1.06
CA GLU A 212 -5.56 9.30 -0.15
C GLU A 212 -4.62 10.02 0.83
N TYR A 213 -3.35 10.19 0.44
CA TYR A 213 -2.37 10.94 1.23
C TYR A 213 -2.73 12.44 1.25
N PRO A 214 -2.54 13.13 2.39
CA PRO A 214 -2.61 14.59 2.44
C PRO A 214 -1.32 15.23 1.93
N ASP A 215 -1.39 16.52 1.62
CA ASP A 215 -0.20 17.36 1.52
C ASP A 215 0.50 17.50 2.87
N LEU A 216 1.82 17.68 2.81
CA LEU A 216 2.72 17.81 3.95
C LEU A 216 3.72 18.98 3.79
N TYR A 217 3.58 19.82 2.77
CA TYR A 217 4.14 21.18 2.76
C TYR A 217 3.18 22.14 3.47
N ASP A 218 3.67 23.26 3.97
CA ASP A 218 2.84 24.30 4.58
C ASP A 218 2.16 25.18 3.52
N TYR A 219 0.85 25.42 3.67
CA TYR A 219 0.09 26.28 2.77
C TYR A 219 0.27 27.78 3.04
N GLN A 220 0.79 28.17 4.21
CA GLN A 220 1.01 29.57 4.60
C GLN A 220 2.32 30.14 4.04
N GLN A 221 3.24 29.28 3.59
CA GLN A 221 4.58 29.63 3.09
C GLN A 221 5.41 30.38 4.14
N ASP A 222 5.29 29.96 5.41
CA ASP A 222 6.18 30.35 6.51
C ASP A 222 6.91 29.14 7.13
N SER A 223 6.90 28.00 6.42
CA SER A 223 7.76 26.83 6.63
C SER A 223 7.74 25.88 5.41
N ASN A 224 8.57 24.82 5.43
CA ASN A 224 8.70 23.84 4.33
C ASN A 224 8.08 22.46 4.65
N GLY A 225 7.43 22.31 5.81
CA GLY A 225 6.83 21.04 6.24
C GLY A 225 7.85 19.88 6.27
N VAL A 226 7.58 18.82 5.50
CA VAL A 226 8.48 17.64 5.36
C VAL A 226 9.54 17.77 4.26
N GLY A 227 9.55 18.88 3.52
CA GLY A 227 10.56 19.19 2.48
C GLY A 227 10.79 18.08 1.44
N GLN A 228 12.05 17.95 1.00
CA GLN A 228 12.50 17.00 -0.02
C GLN A 228 12.68 15.56 0.48
N TYR A 229 12.27 15.25 1.73
CA TYR A 229 12.26 13.88 2.26
C TYR A 229 10.98 13.11 1.93
N CYS A 230 9.95 13.77 1.41
CA CYS A 230 8.68 13.14 1.06
C CYS A 230 8.02 13.82 -0.13
N ILE A 231 7.50 13.05 -1.09
CA ILE A 231 6.80 13.58 -2.28
C ILE A 231 5.62 14.51 -1.96
N MET A 232 4.97 14.33 -0.80
CA MET A 232 3.86 15.19 -0.37
C MET A 232 4.32 16.54 0.21
N GLY A 233 5.62 16.79 0.34
CA GLY A 233 6.19 18.11 0.67
C GLY A 233 6.74 18.81 -0.57
N SER A 234 7.73 18.19 -1.21
CA SER A 234 8.37 18.69 -2.44
C SER A 234 8.57 17.54 -3.43
N ASN A 235 8.91 17.78 -4.70
CA ASN A 235 9.13 16.71 -5.68
C ASN A 235 10.18 17.02 -6.76
N ASP A 236 11.16 16.12 -6.94
CA ASP A 236 11.99 16.13 -8.16
C ASP A 236 11.13 15.77 -9.37
N LYS A 237 11.33 16.51 -10.48
CA LYS A 237 10.51 16.38 -11.69
C LYS A 237 10.58 14.99 -12.33
N THR A 238 11.75 14.34 -12.29
CA THR A 238 12.06 13.15 -13.10
C THR A 238 12.39 11.90 -12.27
N ASN A 239 12.92 12.08 -11.06
CA ASN A 239 13.05 11.05 -10.05
C ASN A 239 12.46 11.57 -8.72
N PRO A 240 11.13 11.71 -8.63
CA PRO A 240 10.48 12.04 -7.37
C PRO A 240 10.87 11.00 -6.31
N GLN A 241 11.22 11.50 -5.14
CA GLN A 241 11.50 10.70 -3.96
C GLN A 241 10.21 10.03 -3.44
N PRO A 242 10.28 8.96 -2.65
CA PRO A 242 9.08 8.30 -2.14
C PRO A 242 8.32 9.13 -1.09
N PRO A 243 7.08 8.74 -0.74
CA PRO A 243 6.42 9.21 0.47
C PRO A 243 7.18 8.75 1.73
N ASN A 244 7.07 9.50 2.83
CA ASN A 244 7.70 9.13 4.10
C ASN A 244 7.19 7.77 4.66
N ALA A 245 7.93 7.21 5.62
CA ALA A 245 7.58 5.98 6.34
C ALA A 245 6.14 5.93 6.87
N PHE A 246 5.61 7.02 7.42
CA PHE A 246 4.24 7.04 7.96
C PHE A 246 3.20 6.82 6.86
N LEU A 247 3.27 7.57 5.75
CA LEU A 247 2.36 7.41 4.61
C LEU A 247 2.45 5.99 4.01
N ARG A 248 3.67 5.51 3.71
CA ARG A 248 3.87 4.18 3.09
C ARG A 248 3.39 3.04 3.99
N SER A 249 3.71 3.09 5.28
CA SER A 249 3.54 1.94 6.19
C SER A 249 2.21 1.94 6.92
N PHE A 250 1.73 3.10 7.37
CA PHE A 250 0.49 3.19 8.16
C PHE A 250 -0.73 3.43 7.26
N MET A 251 -0.66 4.41 6.34
CA MET A 251 -1.83 4.73 5.50
C MET A 251 -2.05 3.68 4.40
N SER A 252 -0.97 3.22 3.75
CA SER A 252 -1.08 2.24 2.65
C SER A 252 -0.75 0.79 3.02
N GLY A 253 -0.28 0.52 4.25
CA GLY A 253 0.07 -0.84 4.68
C GLY A 253 1.21 -1.48 3.87
N TRP A 254 2.06 -0.69 3.21
CA TRP A 254 3.13 -1.23 2.36
C TRP A 254 4.36 -1.69 3.14
N GLY A 255 4.39 -1.48 4.45
CA GLY A 255 5.50 -1.83 5.33
C GLY A 255 5.08 -2.78 6.44
N SER A 256 6.00 -3.62 6.92
CA SER A 256 5.83 -4.19 8.26
C SER A 256 6.18 -3.14 9.32
N ILE A 257 5.38 -3.11 10.40
CA ILE A 257 5.60 -2.21 11.54
C ILE A 257 6.11 -3.03 12.71
N THR A 258 7.36 -2.78 13.12
CA THR A 258 7.97 -3.42 14.30
C THR A 258 7.92 -2.48 15.49
N ARG A 259 7.21 -2.87 16.56
CA ARG A 259 7.05 -2.06 17.76
C ARG A 259 8.26 -2.14 18.68
N LEU A 260 9.00 -1.03 18.79
CA LEU A 260 10.19 -0.90 19.62
C LEU A 260 9.89 -1.05 21.12
N ASN A 261 8.71 -0.62 21.59
CA ASN A 261 8.32 -0.74 23.00
C ASN A 261 8.31 -2.19 23.51
N ASP A 262 8.14 -3.17 22.62
CA ASP A 262 8.05 -4.59 22.93
C ASP A 262 9.40 -5.32 22.87
N LEU A 263 10.45 -4.64 22.36
CA LEU A 263 11.81 -5.19 22.32
C LEU A 263 12.53 -4.99 23.66
N PRO A 264 13.36 -5.95 24.12
CA PRO A 264 14.16 -5.80 25.33
C PRO A 264 15.11 -4.60 25.30
N ASP A 265 15.44 -4.07 26.48
CA ASP A 265 16.54 -3.11 26.65
C ASP A 265 17.85 -3.64 26.04
N LYS A 266 18.62 -2.75 25.38
CA LYS A 266 19.86 -3.04 24.65
C LYS A 266 19.71 -4.01 23.46
N THR A 267 18.51 -4.15 22.91
CA THR A 267 18.33 -4.84 21.62
C THR A 267 19.06 -4.06 20.52
N GLN A 268 19.93 -4.74 19.78
CA GLN A 268 20.44 -4.21 18.51
C GLN A 268 19.38 -4.40 17.44
N VAL A 269 18.85 -3.29 16.93
CA VAL A 269 17.91 -3.26 15.82
C VAL A 269 18.69 -3.13 14.52
N THR A 270 18.25 -3.84 13.47
CA THR A 270 18.78 -3.72 12.11
C THR A 270 17.65 -3.28 11.20
N ILE A 271 17.84 -2.16 10.49
CA ILE A 271 16.91 -1.61 9.51
C ILE A 271 17.52 -1.76 8.12
N LYS A 272 16.75 -2.30 7.18
CA LYS A 272 17.11 -2.31 5.75
C LYS A 272 16.82 -0.93 5.16
N SER A 273 17.81 -0.33 4.51
CA SER A 273 17.68 1.01 3.94
C SER A 273 16.82 0.99 2.68
N ASN A 274 16.11 2.08 2.41
CA ASN A 274 15.18 2.22 1.27
C ASN A 274 14.10 1.12 1.23
N SER A 275 13.63 0.69 2.40
CA SER A 275 12.53 -0.27 2.54
C SER A 275 11.25 0.43 3.00
N SER A 276 10.11 -0.24 2.87
CA SER A 276 8.86 0.15 3.55
C SER A 276 8.74 -0.42 4.96
N ASP A 277 9.61 -1.34 5.38
CA ASP A 277 9.62 -1.83 6.77
C ASP A 277 10.13 -0.75 7.75
N VAL A 278 9.41 -0.54 8.86
CA VAL A 278 9.64 0.55 9.81
C VAL A 278 9.64 0.07 11.27
N PHE A 279 10.30 0.83 12.13
CA PHE A 279 10.38 0.57 13.57
C PHE A 279 9.74 1.72 14.34
N VAL A 280 8.83 1.43 15.28
CA VAL A 280 7.95 2.45 15.87
C VAL A 280 8.00 2.42 17.39
N TYR A 281 8.23 3.58 18.00
CA TYR A 281 8.12 3.79 19.44
C TYR A 281 6.87 4.60 19.76
N TYR A 282 5.89 3.96 20.42
CA TYR A 282 4.62 4.59 20.79
C TYR A 282 4.68 5.24 22.17
N GLY A 283 4.02 6.39 22.30
CA GLY A 283 3.77 7.04 23.58
C GLY A 283 2.53 6.52 24.32
N PRO A 284 2.21 7.13 25.48
CA PRO A 284 0.96 6.87 26.19
C PRO A 284 -0.27 7.45 25.45
N ASN A 285 -0.07 8.47 24.62
CA ASN A 285 -1.01 8.93 23.61
C ASN A 285 -0.79 8.09 22.35
N ALA A 286 -1.79 7.30 21.93
CA ALA A 286 -1.65 6.45 20.75
C ALA A 286 -1.61 7.23 19.42
N ASN A 287 -1.95 8.52 19.44
CA ASN A 287 -1.85 9.40 18.29
C ASN A 287 -0.43 9.93 18.07
N GLU A 288 0.41 9.96 19.12
CA GLU A 288 1.74 10.56 19.11
C GLU A 288 2.84 9.50 19.28
N PHE A 289 3.76 9.41 18.32
CA PHE A 289 4.77 8.35 18.26
C PHE A 289 5.96 8.71 17.36
N PHE A 290 7.08 8.00 17.55
CA PHE A 290 8.25 8.11 16.69
C PHE A 290 8.31 6.94 15.70
N VAL A 291 8.55 7.22 14.42
CA VAL A 291 8.78 6.22 13.36
C VAL A 291 10.21 6.31 12.86
N VAL A 292 10.91 5.19 12.86
CA VAL A 292 12.30 5.07 12.43
C VAL A 292 12.37 4.27 11.13
N GLU A 293 12.99 4.87 10.11
CA GLU A 293 13.39 4.19 8.86
C GLU A 293 14.88 4.46 8.58
N SER A 294 15.40 3.92 7.47
CA SER A 294 16.75 4.24 7.00
C SER A 294 16.73 4.45 5.49
N VAL A 295 17.47 5.45 5.04
CA VAL A 295 17.53 5.86 3.64
C VAL A 295 18.96 6.06 3.17
N VAL A 296 19.22 5.71 1.91
CA VAL A 296 20.48 5.93 1.19
C VAL A 296 20.18 6.48 -0.20
N LYS A 297 21.05 7.33 -0.74
CA LYS A 297 20.86 8.09 -1.99
C LYS A 297 20.97 7.19 -3.24
N LYS A 298 20.01 6.27 -3.39
CA LYS A 298 19.98 5.17 -4.36
C LYS A 298 18.57 4.93 -4.88
N GLY A 299 18.42 4.73 -6.19
CA GLY A 299 17.11 4.56 -6.84
C GLY A 299 16.22 5.78 -6.61
N ARG A 300 14.98 5.56 -6.17
CA ARG A 300 14.00 6.63 -5.87
C ARG A 300 14.55 7.67 -4.88
N TRP A 301 15.30 7.24 -3.87
CA TRP A 301 15.93 8.13 -2.89
C TRP A 301 17.19 8.86 -3.39
N SER A 302 17.63 8.71 -4.65
CA SER A 302 18.89 9.32 -5.15
C SER A 302 18.93 10.86 -5.20
N LYS A 303 17.82 11.53 -4.83
CA LYS A 303 17.64 12.99 -4.87
C LYS A 303 17.34 13.65 -3.53
N ILE A 304 17.19 12.89 -2.45
CA ILE A 304 16.93 13.45 -1.11
C ILE A 304 18.14 14.26 -0.60
N PRO A 305 17.95 15.22 0.34
CA PRO A 305 19.04 16.10 0.79
C PRO A 305 20.15 15.38 1.58
N ASP A 306 19.85 14.34 2.36
CA ASP A 306 20.81 13.61 3.20
C ASP A 306 20.57 12.08 3.24
N GLU A 307 21.51 11.28 3.75
CA GLU A 307 21.35 9.83 3.95
C GLU A 307 21.75 9.34 5.35
N GLY A 308 20.99 8.37 5.88
CA GLY A 308 21.19 7.87 7.24
C GLY A 308 19.95 7.20 7.83
N LEU A 309 19.88 7.19 9.16
CA LEU A 309 18.71 6.81 9.92
C LEU A 309 17.77 8.03 10.01
N VAL A 310 16.50 7.83 9.64
CA VAL A 310 15.46 8.87 9.66
C VAL A 310 14.58 8.65 10.88
N ILE A 311 14.29 9.72 11.61
CA ILE A 311 13.38 9.69 12.76
C ILE A 311 12.26 10.70 12.49
N TRP A 312 11.04 10.20 12.33
CA TRP A 312 9.84 11.00 12.19
C TRP A 312 9.11 11.11 13.53
N HIS A 313 8.76 12.31 13.96
CA HIS A 313 7.80 12.54 15.05
C HIS A 313 6.42 12.72 14.44
N ILE A 314 5.48 11.82 14.75
CA ILE A 314 4.12 11.83 14.23
C ILE A 314 3.16 12.23 15.35
N ASP A 315 2.23 13.16 15.09
CA ASP A 315 0.96 13.24 15.81
C ASP A 315 -0.18 13.44 14.80
N VAL A 316 -1.09 12.47 14.69
CA VAL A 316 -2.20 12.52 13.72
C VAL A 316 -3.24 13.64 13.98
N ASN A 317 -3.07 14.44 15.04
CA ASN A 317 -3.87 15.64 15.32
C ASN A 317 -3.14 16.95 14.96
N GLY A 318 -1.85 16.90 14.63
CA GLY A 318 -1.07 18.03 14.15
C GLY A 318 -1.49 18.48 12.74
N LYS A 319 -0.81 19.51 12.22
CA LYS A 319 -1.03 19.99 10.84
C LYS A 319 0.25 20.43 10.17
N ASN A 320 0.35 20.21 8.87
CA ASN A 320 1.42 20.70 8.00
C ASN A 320 1.69 22.21 8.13
N ASP A 321 0.68 23.04 8.44
CA ASP A 321 0.86 24.49 8.61
C ASP A 321 1.31 24.93 10.03
N TYR A 322 1.62 23.99 10.95
CA TYR A 322 1.84 24.27 12.38
C TYR A 322 3.31 24.01 12.81
N GLN A 323 4.24 24.84 12.36
CA GLN A 323 5.69 24.68 12.58
C GLN A 323 6.18 25.00 14.02
N ASN A 324 5.29 25.32 14.96
CA ASN A 324 5.69 25.90 16.26
C ASN A 324 6.28 24.90 17.28
N MET A 325 6.37 23.61 16.96
CA MET A 325 6.95 22.56 17.81
C MET A 325 6.41 22.56 19.26
N SER A 326 5.09 22.59 19.40
CA SER A 326 4.42 22.77 20.69
C SER A 326 3.14 21.94 20.83
N SER A 327 2.77 21.55 22.06
CA SER A 327 1.58 20.73 22.34
C SER A 327 0.26 21.19 21.71
N ASP A 328 0.10 22.49 21.46
CA ASP A 328 -1.12 23.07 20.87
C ASP A 328 -0.97 23.40 19.37
N SER A 329 0.26 23.37 18.84
CA SER A 329 0.60 23.71 17.45
C SER A 329 1.93 23.04 17.06
N HIS A 330 1.83 21.96 16.28
CA HIS A 330 2.93 21.12 15.80
C HIS A 330 2.52 20.40 14.49
N TYR A 331 3.52 19.95 13.73
CA TYR A 331 3.31 19.19 12.50
C TYR A 331 2.65 17.83 12.73
N MET A 332 1.86 17.39 11.74
CA MET A 332 1.32 16.02 11.73
C MET A 332 2.44 14.99 11.52
N VAL A 333 3.44 15.35 10.71
CA VAL A 333 4.63 14.58 10.39
C VAL A 333 5.82 15.55 10.44
N SER A 334 6.69 15.41 11.43
CA SER A 334 7.93 16.20 11.59
C SER A 334 9.14 15.32 11.34
N LEU A 335 10.17 15.85 10.69
CA LEU A 335 11.49 15.21 10.66
C LEU A 335 12.33 15.73 11.83
N GLU A 336 12.86 14.83 12.65
CA GLU A 336 13.85 15.18 13.66
C GLU A 336 15.21 15.43 13.00
N GLN A 337 15.43 16.64 12.49
CA GLN A 337 16.66 17.05 11.82
C GLN A 337 17.86 16.93 12.77
N ALA A 338 18.74 15.97 12.50
CA ALA A 338 19.75 15.46 13.42
C ALA A 338 20.75 16.53 13.89
N ASP A 339 20.96 17.60 13.13
CA ASP A 339 21.79 18.73 13.50
C ASP A 339 21.20 19.59 14.64
N GLY A 340 19.86 19.67 14.71
CA GLY A 340 19.07 20.50 15.60
C GLY A 340 18.87 21.95 15.12
N LEU A 341 19.00 22.23 13.81
CA LEU A 341 18.82 23.56 13.23
C LEU A 341 17.35 23.88 12.88
N TYR A 342 16.53 22.87 12.60
CA TYR A 342 15.09 23.02 12.30
C TYR A 342 14.86 23.96 11.10
N GLU A 343 15.61 23.76 10.02
CA GLU A 343 15.65 24.65 8.86
C GLU A 343 14.36 24.58 8.04
N MET A 344 13.68 23.44 8.03
CA MET A 344 12.35 23.30 7.40
C MET A 344 11.26 24.05 8.19
N GLU A 345 11.28 23.99 9.51
CA GLU A 345 10.34 24.72 10.39
C GLU A 345 10.59 26.24 10.41
N ASN A 346 11.79 26.69 10.07
CA ASN A 346 12.18 28.11 10.09
C ASN A 346 12.19 28.79 8.70
N ASP A 347 11.66 28.12 7.67
CA ASP A 347 11.68 28.57 6.26
C ASP A 347 13.09 28.94 5.74
N ILE A 348 14.06 28.07 5.99
CA ILE A 348 15.46 28.24 5.56
C ILE A 348 15.76 27.38 4.32
N ASN A 349 15.29 26.13 4.30
CA ASN A 349 15.43 25.20 3.18
C ASN A 349 14.36 24.08 3.22
N GLU A 350 14.34 23.23 2.18
CA GLU A 350 13.51 22.02 2.10
C GLU A 350 14.25 20.76 2.63
N GLY A 351 15.22 20.94 3.54
CA GLY A 351 16.17 19.92 4.01
C GLY A 351 17.60 20.11 3.48
N GLY A 352 18.59 19.59 4.20
CA GLY A 352 20.03 19.76 3.94
C GLY A 352 20.91 18.61 4.42
N GLU A 353 22.23 18.72 4.17
CA GLU A 353 23.22 17.77 4.71
C GLU A 353 23.35 17.93 6.24
N GLY A 354 23.17 16.86 7.01
CA GLY A 354 23.20 16.89 8.47
C GLY A 354 21.83 16.70 9.13
N ASP A 355 20.76 16.51 8.36
CA ASP A 355 19.42 16.20 8.88
C ASP A 355 19.30 14.75 9.39
N LEU A 356 20.14 13.82 8.94
CA LEU A 356 19.96 12.39 9.24
C LEU A 356 21.05 11.83 10.17
N PHE A 357 20.67 10.81 10.94
CA PHE A 357 21.51 10.25 12.00
C PHE A 357 22.40 9.12 11.47
N HIS A 358 23.70 9.17 11.79
CA HIS A 358 24.65 8.11 11.46
C HIS A 358 25.95 8.19 12.30
N SER A 359 26.69 7.08 12.36
CA SER A 359 28.04 7.02 12.95
C SER A 359 28.98 8.04 12.30
N GLY A 360 29.85 8.64 13.12
CA GLY A 360 30.77 9.71 12.69
C GLY A 360 30.15 11.11 12.64
N TYR A 361 28.84 11.24 12.86
CA TYR A 361 28.15 12.53 12.96
C TYR A 361 27.23 12.61 14.20
N LYS A 362 25.97 12.19 14.08
CA LYS A 362 24.97 12.16 15.15
C LYS A 362 24.50 10.72 15.33
N ASP A 363 25.08 10.01 16.28
CA ASP A 363 24.91 8.56 16.48
C ASP A 363 24.00 8.19 17.68
N ARG A 364 23.25 9.18 18.19
CA ARG A 364 22.40 9.07 19.38
C ARG A 364 21.20 10.02 19.29
N PHE A 365 20.04 9.55 19.75
CA PHE A 365 18.82 10.35 19.89
C PHE A 365 18.08 9.95 21.18
N ASP A 366 17.84 10.91 22.07
CA ASP A 366 17.06 10.76 23.30
C ASP A 366 16.62 12.11 23.87
N PHE A 367 15.98 12.13 25.05
CA PHE A 367 15.49 13.34 25.70
C PHE A 367 16.57 14.40 26.00
N ASN A 368 17.86 14.04 26.00
CA ASN A 368 18.97 14.94 26.31
C ASN A 368 19.79 15.36 25.08
N THR A 369 19.42 14.95 23.86
CA THR A 369 20.11 15.35 22.62
C THR A 369 19.56 16.68 22.07
N SER A 370 20.10 17.15 20.95
CA SER A 370 19.49 18.21 20.13
C SER A 370 19.62 17.75 18.68
N PRO A 371 18.51 17.41 17.99
CA PRO A 371 17.11 17.40 18.47
C PRO A 371 16.90 16.35 19.58
N ASN A 372 15.75 16.39 20.26
CA ASN A 372 15.47 15.54 21.44
C ASN A 372 14.16 14.75 21.30
N SER A 373 14.05 13.63 21.99
CA SER A 373 12.88 12.74 21.91
C SER A 373 11.70 13.12 22.82
N ALA A 374 11.53 14.38 23.24
CA ALA A 374 10.36 14.77 24.02
C ALA A 374 9.06 14.68 23.21
N TRP A 375 7.94 14.43 23.89
CA TRP A 375 6.62 14.66 23.29
C TRP A 375 6.37 16.16 23.09
N TRP A 376 5.37 16.54 22.30
CA TRP A 376 5.00 17.95 22.07
C TRP A 376 4.60 18.69 23.36
N ASN A 377 4.14 17.95 24.38
CA ASN A 377 3.89 18.46 25.74
C ASN A 377 5.16 18.71 26.58
N LYS A 378 6.34 18.42 26.02
CA LYS A 378 7.70 18.54 26.58
C LYS A 378 8.04 17.53 27.69
N GLU A 379 7.21 16.52 27.89
CA GLU A 379 7.54 15.39 28.76
C GLU A 379 8.50 14.42 28.06
N ASN A 380 9.29 13.72 28.87
CA ASN A 380 10.23 12.71 28.39
C ASN A 380 9.48 11.48 27.88
N SER A 381 9.65 11.14 26.60
CA SER A 381 9.02 9.97 25.98
C SER A 381 9.52 8.63 26.51
N GLY A 382 10.75 8.59 27.02
CA GLY A 382 11.49 7.36 27.26
C GLY A 382 12.10 6.73 25.99
N PHE A 383 11.87 7.31 24.81
CA PHE A 383 12.51 6.85 23.57
C PHE A 383 13.98 7.25 23.57
N ALA A 384 14.87 6.27 23.41
CA ALA A 384 16.31 6.49 23.38
C ALA A 384 17.01 5.42 22.53
N ILE A 385 17.88 5.86 21.63
CA ILE A 385 18.75 5.02 20.80
C ILE A 385 20.20 5.53 20.81
N SER A 386 21.18 4.64 20.67
CA SER A 386 22.59 5.00 20.49
C SER A 386 23.31 4.02 19.57
N ASP A 387 24.60 4.28 19.31
CA ASP A 387 25.47 3.43 18.51
C ASP A 387 24.87 3.18 17.12
N ILE A 388 24.27 4.24 16.54
CA ILE A 388 23.76 4.23 15.17
C ILE A 388 24.95 4.00 14.24
N SER A 389 24.84 3.02 13.35
CA SER A 389 25.94 2.59 12.47
C SER A 389 26.31 3.62 11.41
N ASP A 390 27.37 3.32 10.65
CA ASP A 390 27.66 4.01 9.39
C ASP A 390 26.49 3.82 8.41
N VAL A 391 26.38 4.73 7.44
CA VAL A 391 25.40 4.68 6.33
C VAL A 391 25.72 3.49 5.41
N GLY A 392 24.69 2.75 4.98
CA GLY A 392 24.83 1.60 4.08
C GLY A 392 23.48 0.99 3.67
N ASP A 393 23.49 -0.10 2.90
CA ASP A 393 22.27 -0.83 2.48
C ASP A 393 21.43 -1.40 3.66
N SER A 394 22.00 -1.42 4.86
CA SER A 394 21.30 -1.61 6.13
C SER A 394 22.03 -0.86 7.25
N MET A 395 21.30 -0.24 8.16
CA MET A 395 21.84 0.43 9.35
C MET A 395 21.40 -0.28 10.64
N THR A 396 22.14 -0.07 11.72
CA THR A 396 21.79 -0.61 13.05
C THR A 396 21.80 0.46 14.13
N PHE A 397 21.08 0.25 15.22
CA PHE A 397 21.20 1.02 16.47
C PHE A 397 20.95 0.13 17.70
N ILE A 398 21.36 0.58 18.87
CA ILE A 398 21.03 -0.01 20.17
C ILE A 398 19.84 0.73 20.78
N LEU A 399 18.75 0.00 21.03
CA LEU A 399 17.56 0.52 21.70
C LEU A 399 17.75 0.53 23.23
N HIS A 400 17.46 1.66 23.90
CA HIS A 400 17.52 1.79 25.36
C HIS A 400 16.11 1.82 25.96
N ASN A 401 15.39 0.71 25.80
CA ASN A 401 14.03 0.55 26.30
C ASN A 401 14.03 0.28 27.82
N ASN A 402 14.30 1.33 28.60
CA ASN A 402 14.22 1.32 30.06
C ASN A 402 12.75 1.26 30.50
N ASN A 403 12.11 0.10 30.29
CA ASN A 403 10.75 -0.23 30.71
C ASN A 403 10.66 -0.37 32.24
N VAL A 404 10.88 0.74 32.93
CA VAL A 404 10.51 0.99 34.31
C VAL A 404 9.53 2.14 34.28
N PRO A 405 8.20 1.87 34.20
CA PRO A 405 7.24 2.86 34.66
C PRO A 405 7.59 3.13 36.12
N THR A 406 8.22 4.28 36.38
CA THR A 406 8.45 4.75 37.73
C THR A 406 7.08 5.20 38.24
N VAL A 407 6.28 4.23 38.67
CA VAL A 407 5.11 4.46 39.50
C VAL A 407 5.67 5.06 40.78
N THR A 408 5.81 6.38 40.77
CA THR A 408 5.96 7.17 41.98
C THR A 408 4.64 7.00 42.70
N THR A 409 4.56 5.95 43.52
CA THR A 409 3.46 5.78 44.45
C THR A 409 3.49 6.98 45.36
N THR A 410 2.62 7.97 45.10
CA THR A 410 2.32 9.03 46.04
C THR A 410 2.08 8.35 47.38
N PRO A 411 2.86 8.66 48.43
CA PRO A 411 2.82 7.90 49.67
C PRO A 411 1.40 7.94 50.22
N SER A 412 0.76 6.77 50.27
CA SER A 412 -0.58 6.61 50.83
C SER A 412 -0.53 6.98 52.31
N ILE A 413 -1.04 8.17 52.63
CA ILE A 413 -1.16 8.66 54.01
C ILE A 413 -2.21 7.83 54.74
N THR A 414 -1.77 6.74 55.37
CA THR A 414 -2.54 6.00 56.36
C THR A 414 -2.92 6.96 57.49
N ALA A 415 -4.22 7.20 57.67
CA ALA A 415 -4.71 8.13 58.67
C ALA A 415 -4.35 7.68 60.10
N ALA A 416 -3.59 8.52 60.82
CA ALA A 416 -3.38 8.37 62.25
C ALA A 416 -4.59 8.93 63.04
N PRO A 417 -4.91 8.38 64.22
CA PRO A 417 -6.05 8.84 65.02
C PRO A 417 -5.82 10.25 65.57
N PRO A 418 -6.89 11.02 65.86
CA PRO A 418 -6.77 12.41 66.29
C PRO A 418 -6.17 12.51 67.70
N THR A 419 -5.31 13.49 67.92
CA THR A 419 -4.84 13.94 69.24
C THR A 419 -4.66 15.46 69.21
N GLU A 420 -4.68 16.08 70.39
CA GLU A 420 -5.36 17.35 70.63
C GLU A 420 -4.72 18.63 70.06
N THR A 421 -5.60 19.60 69.81
CA THR A 421 -5.32 20.95 69.32
C THR A 421 -4.42 21.77 70.26
N ALA A 422 -3.35 22.35 69.70
CA ALA A 422 -2.63 23.47 70.32
C ALA A 422 -2.77 24.75 69.47
N THR A 423 -3.00 25.87 70.15
CA THR A 423 -3.37 27.18 69.59
C THR A 423 -2.26 27.81 68.72
N PRO A 424 -2.57 28.38 67.54
CA PRO A 424 -1.58 29.08 66.73
C PRO A 424 -1.17 30.43 67.35
N THR A 425 0.15 30.68 67.37
CA THR A 425 0.73 32.02 67.61
C THR A 425 1.04 32.69 66.27
N ALA A 426 0.88 34.00 66.18
CA ALA A 426 0.86 34.74 64.91
C ALA A 426 2.22 35.34 64.50
N THR A 427 2.26 35.85 63.24
CA THR A 427 3.16 36.94 62.73
C THR A 427 4.50 36.47 62.12
N PRO A 428 5.09 37.14 61.08
CA PRO A 428 4.62 38.29 60.28
C PRO A 428 4.47 38.06 58.75
N THR A 429 3.76 39.00 58.13
CA THR A 429 3.64 39.23 56.67
C THR A 429 4.94 39.76 56.04
N ALA A 430 5.20 39.42 54.77
CA ALA A 430 6.17 40.10 53.90
C ALA A 430 5.50 40.82 52.72
N THR A 431 6.03 41.98 52.36
CA THR A 431 5.46 42.96 51.42
C THR A 431 5.79 42.64 49.94
N PRO A 432 4.89 42.88 48.98
CA PRO A 432 5.20 42.71 47.55
C PRO A 432 6.15 43.80 47.01
N THR A 433 7.09 43.39 46.15
CA THR A 433 8.00 44.28 45.41
C THR A 433 7.46 44.53 44.00
N ALA A 434 7.55 45.77 43.51
CA ALA A 434 7.05 46.14 42.17
C ALA A 434 8.09 45.92 41.07
N THR A 435 7.64 45.42 39.91
CA THR A 435 8.43 45.27 38.68
C THR A 435 8.36 46.55 37.82
N PRO A 436 9.47 47.07 37.27
CA PRO A 436 9.46 48.28 36.45
C PRO A 436 9.02 48.01 35.01
N THR A 437 8.20 48.90 34.46
CA THR A 437 7.81 48.91 33.04
C THR A 437 8.86 49.64 32.21
N TRP A 438 9.31 49.05 31.10
CA TRP A 438 10.08 49.76 30.07
C TRP A 438 9.29 49.86 28.77
N LEU A 439 9.22 51.09 28.25
CA LEU A 439 8.57 51.44 26.99
C LEU A 439 9.67 51.68 25.95
N LEU A 440 9.61 51.03 24.80
CA LEU A 440 10.49 51.33 23.66
C LEU A 440 9.66 51.63 22.41
N VAL A 441 10.13 52.64 21.68
CA VAL A 441 9.47 53.24 20.51
C VAL A 441 10.07 52.64 19.24
N PRO A 442 9.27 52.25 18.22
CA PRO A 442 9.82 51.79 16.95
C PRO A 442 10.41 52.97 16.18
N THR A 443 11.67 52.84 15.75
CA THR A 443 12.31 53.73 14.77
C THR A 443 12.38 53.02 13.44
N ALA A 444 11.79 53.60 12.39
CA ALA A 444 11.89 53.06 11.04
C ALA A 444 13.32 53.22 10.50
N SER A 445 13.87 52.14 9.93
CA SER A 445 15.12 52.16 9.17
C SER A 445 14.83 51.75 7.72
N ALA A 446 15.52 52.36 6.76
CA ALA A 446 15.14 52.33 5.35
C ALA A 446 15.59 51.04 4.63
N THR A 447 14.71 50.54 3.76
CA THR A 447 14.96 49.41 2.86
C THR A 447 15.98 49.79 1.76
N PRO A 448 17.07 49.03 1.56
CA PRO A 448 17.92 49.18 0.39
C PRO A 448 17.27 48.52 -0.84
N THR A 449 16.98 49.30 -1.88
CA THR A 449 16.50 48.79 -3.17
C THR A 449 17.65 48.16 -3.95
N TRP A 450 17.59 46.86 -4.24
CA TRP A 450 18.55 46.21 -5.13
C TRP A 450 18.14 46.35 -6.60
N THR A 451 18.99 47.01 -7.39
CA THR A 451 18.83 47.13 -8.84
C THR A 451 19.61 46.00 -9.53
N PRO A 452 18.98 45.13 -10.34
CA PRO A 452 19.70 44.04 -11.00
C PRO A 452 20.67 44.57 -12.06
N THR A 453 21.95 44.17 -11.96
CA THR A 453 22.98 44.47 -12.95
C THR A 453 23.15 43.28 -13.90
N PRO A 454 22.94 43.43 -15.23
CA PRO A 454 23.09 42.31 -16.16
C PRO A 454 24.56 41.92 -16.32
N THR A 455 24.86 40.64 -16.13
CA THR A 455 26.21 40.03 -16.24
C THR A 455 26.13 38.84 -17.21
N PRO A 456 27.13 38.59 -18.08
CA PRO A 456 26.84 38.16 -19.45
C PRO A 456 26.74 36.64 -19.69
N THR A 457 26.03 36.31 -20.77
CA THR A 457 25.83 34.98 -21.34
C THR A 457 27.13 34.23 -21.63
N PRO A 458 27.32 32.99 -21.10
CA PRO A 458 28.37 32.09 -21.56
C PRO A 458 28.08 31.56 -22.97
N ALA A 459 29.10 31.52 -23.83
CA ALA A 459 28.96 31.04 -25.21
C ALA A 459 28.92 29.50 -25.30
N ILE A 460 28.12 29.00 -26.26
CA ILE A 460 27.95 27.57 -26.56
C ILE A 460 29.26 26.96 -27.11
N PRO A 461 29.80 25.87 -26.53
CA PRO A 461 30.82 25.07 -27.17
C PRO A 461 30.20 24.11 -28.19
N THR A 462 30.69 24.17 -29.44
CA THR A 462 30.21 23.33 -30.56
C THR A 462 30.61 21.86 -30.37
N LEU A 463 29.63 20.94 -30.49
CA LEU A 463 29.90 19.50 -30.45
C LEU A 463 30.78 19.04 -31.62
N THR A 464 31.83 18.28 -31.32
CA THR A 464 32.69 17.61 -32.31
C THR A 464 32.42 16.10 -32.27
N PRO A 465 32.08 15.45 -33.39
CA PRO A 465 31.80 14.01 -33.41
C PRO A 465 33.08 13.19 -33.22
N THR A 466 33.06 12.24 -32.29
CA THR A 466 34.14 11.27 -32.05
C THR A 466 33.63 9.87 -32.39
N PRO A 467 34.40 9.01 -33.09
CA PRO A 467 33.83 7.93 -33.90
C PRO A 467 33.42 6.67 -33.13
N THR A 468 32.38 6.02 -33.64
CA THR A 468 31.90 4.68 -33.25
C THR A 468 32.96 3.61 -33.47
N LEU A 469 33.25 2.80 -32.44
CA LEU A 469 34.00 1.56 -32.60
C LEU A 469 33.06 0.37 -32.80
N THR A 470 33.01 -0.13 -34.03
CA THR A 470 32.31 -1.36 -34.39
C THR A 470 33.13 -2.58 -33.97
N SER A 471 32.57 -3.47 -33.14
CA SER A 471 33.11 -4.82 -32.96
C SER A 471 32.19 -5.85 -33.63
N THR A 472 32.69 -6.43 -34.72
CA THR A 472 32.01 -7.53 -35.43
C THR A 472 32.50 -8.85 -34.87
N GLN A 473 31.61 -9.72 -34.38
CA GLN A 473 31.90 -11.14 -34.24
C GLN A 473 30.86 -11.98 -34.99
N THR A 474 31.37 -12.78 -35.93
CA THR A 474 30.62 -13.67 -36.80
C THR A 474 30.55 -15.05 -36.18
N PHE A 475 29.36 -15.63 -36.05
CA PHE A 475 29.19 -17.06 -35.79
C PHE A 475 28.62 -17.75 -37.01
N THR A 476 29.44 -18.61 -37.63
CA THR A 476 29.09 -19.44 -38.78
C THR A 476 28.41 -20.74 -38.30
N PRO A 477 27.32 -21.21 -38.94
CA PRO A 477 26.72 -22.50 -38.59
C PRO A 477 27.52 -23.67 -39.20
N THR A 478 27.61 -24.81 -38.51
CA THR A 478 28.10 -26.08 -39.08
C THR A 478 27.39 -27.27 -38.41
N ALA A 479 27.30 -28.38 -39.13
CA ALA A 479 26.24 -29.39 -39.03
C ALA A 479 26.37 -30.44 -37.90
N ALA A 480 25.26 -31.16 -37.71
CA ALA A 480 25.05 -32.23 -36.74
C ALA A 480 25.80 -33.54 -37.04
N TYR A 481 26.00 -34.36 -36.00
CA TYR A 481 26.22 -35.80 -36.12
C TYR A 481 25.48 -36.58 -35.02
N THR A 482 24.90 -37.71 -35.44
CA THR A 482 24.18 -38.71 -34.64
C THR A 482 25.16 -39.61 -33.84
N PRO A 483 24.68 -40.26 -32.76
CA PRO A 483 25.14 -41.60 -32.41
C PRO A 483 24.00 -42.64 -32.37
N THR A 484 24.34 -43.87 -32.75
CA THR A 484 23.43 -45.02 -32.96
C THR A 484 23.34 -45.92 -31.71
N GLU A 485 22.29 -46.75 -31.67
CA GLU A 485 21.87 -47.68 -30.61
C GLU A 485 22.83 -48.84 -30.25
N THR A 486 22.51 -49.50 -29.12
CA THR A 486 22.34 -50.98 -28.95
C THR A 486 23.22 -51.64 -27.88
N VAL A 487 22.61 -52.10 -26.77
CA VAL A 487 22.64 -53.53 -26.36
C VAL A 487 21.50 -53.89 -25.38
N THR A 488 20.96 -55.10 -25.59
CA THR A 488 19.94 -55.84 -24.80
C THR A 488 20.48 -57.27 -24.65
N PRO A 489 20.41 -58.00 -23.50
CA PRO A 489 19.29 -58.93 -23.20
C PRO A 489 19.11 -59.23 -21.67
N THR A 490 18.31 -60.17 -21.11
CA THR A 490 17.33 -61.19 -21.59
C THR A 490 16.37 -61.59 -20.44
N SER A 491 15.13 -62.01 -20.77
CA SER A 491 14.33 -63.07 -20.06
C SER A 491 13.91 -62.89 -18.58
N GLN A 492 12.72 -63.29 -18.10
CA GLN A 492 11.55 -64.02 -18.65
C GLN A 492 10.31 -63.71 -17.73
N THR A 493 9.08 -64.27 -17.79
CA THR A 493 8.53 -65.51 -18.38
C THR A 493 6.99 -65.41 -18.61
N ILE A 494 6.47 -66.04 -19.67
CA ILE A 494 5.08 -66.52 -19.96
C ILE A 494 3.80 -65.69 -19.65
N THR A 495 3.11 -65.36 -20.75
CA THR A 495 1.64 -65.18 -20.89
C THR A 495 0.95 -66.53 -21.17
N PRO A 496 -0.38 -66.66 -20.91
CA PRO A 496 -1.24 -67.55 -21.70
C PRO A 496 -2.13 -66.79 -22.71
N ALA A 497 -2.30 -67.42 -23.88
CA ALA A 497 -2.97 -66.98 -25.10
C ALA A 497 -4.22 -66.08 -25.01
N THR A 498 -4.25 -65.07 -25.90
CA THR A 498 -5.43 -64.32 -26.33
C THR A 498 -6.41 -65.20 -27.13
N ALA A 499 -7.70 -65.11 -26.83
CA ALA A 499 -8.77 -65.48 -27.78
C ALA A 499 -9.25 -64.21 -28.49
N THR A 500 -9.30 -64.22 -29.82
CA THR A 500 -9.68 -63.06 -30.64
C THR A 500 -11.18 -62.80 -30.62
N LEU A 501 -11.58 -61.54 -30.34
CA LEU A 501 -12.84 -60.96 -30.81
C LEU A 501 -12.53 -59.86 -31.84
N PRO A 502 -13.35 -59.71 -32.90
CA PRO A 502 -13.10 -58.73 -33.95
C PRO A 502 -13.63 -57.34 -33.57
N GLY A 503 -12.83 -56.32 -33.82
CA GLY A 503 -13.30 -54.93 -33.93
C GLY A 503 -13.49 -54.18 -32.62
N SER A 504 -12.39 -53.66 -32.08
CA SER A 504 -12.40 -52.33 -31.48
C SER A 504 -11.51 -51.41 -32.31
N THR A 505 -12.09 -50.36 -32.90
CA THR A 505 -11.34 -49.11 -33.11
C THR A 505 -10.73 -48.70 -31.78
N PRO A 506 -9.52 -48.12 -31.74
CA PRO A 506 -8.99 -47.54 -30.50
C PRO A 506 -10.06 -46.62 -29.90
N GLU A 507 -10.48 -46.87 -28.66
CA GLU A 507 -11.38 -45.95 -27.99
C GLU A 507 -10.64 -44.64 -27.79
N THR A 508 -11.02 -43.61 -28.54
CA THR A 508 -10.45 -42.27 -28.36
C THR A 508 -10.84 -41.76 -26.98
N LEU A 509 -9.84 -41.62 -26.12
CA LEU A 509 -9.98 -41.03 -24.80
C LEU A 509 -9.50 -39.58 -24.82
N PHE A 510 -10.12 -38.76 -23.98
CA PHE A 510 -9.87 -37.33 -23.90
C PHE A 510 -9.47 -36.91 -22.49
N THR A 511 -8.86 -35.73 -22.42
CA THR A 511 -8.48 -35.05 -21.18
C THR A 511 -9.30 -33.78 -21.02
N ALA A 512 -9.94 -33.60 -19.85
CA ALA A 512 -10.51 -32.32 -19.44
C ALA A 512 -9.66 -31.75 -18.30
N SER A 513 -9.12 -30.55 -18.48
CA SER A 513 -8.27 -29.89 -17.49
C SER A 513 -8.83 -28.54 -17.06
N GLY A 514 -8.31 -27.98 -15.96
CA GLY A 514 -8.72 -26.66 -15.51
C GLY A 514 -7.97 -26.16 -14.29
N TYR A 515 -8.32 -24.96 -13.84
CA TYR A 515 -7.78 -24.31 -12.66
C TYR A 515 -8.91 -24.01 -11.65
N ILE A 516 -8.67 -24.32 -10.38
CA ILE A 516 -9.57 -24.09 -9.24
C ILE A 516 -8.88 -23.13 -8.25
N MET A 517 -9.64 -22.17 -7.70
CA MET A 517 -9.10 -21.19 -6.74
C MET A 517 -10.13 -20.89 -5.62
N PRO A 518 -9.70 -20.78 -4.35
CA PRO A 518 -10.49 -20.13 -3.31
C PRO A 518 -10.81 -18.67 -3.62
N ASP A 519 -11.96 -18.16 -3.17
CA ASP A 519 -12.35 -16.76 -3.39
C ASP A 519 -11.56 -15.74 -2.57
N PHE A 520 -10.88 -16.18 -1.50
CA PHE A 520 -10.11 -15.33 -0.59
C PHE A 520 -8.63 -15.27 -0.96
N ILE A 521 -8.22 -15.96 -2.04
CA ILE A 521 -6.85 -15.90 -2.52
C ILE A 521 -6.50 -14.54 -3.11
N THR A 522 -5.31 -14.12 -2.75
CA THR A 522 -4.52 -13.00 -3.23
C THR A 522 -3.38 -13.50 -4.11
N ALA A 523 -2.64 -12.60 -4.78
CA ALA A 523 -1.52 -12.99 -5.66
C ALA A 523 -0.34 -13.70 -4.96
N ASN A 524 -0.43 -13.92 -3.66
CA ASN A 524 0.72 -14.26 -2.81
C ASN A 524 0.42 -15.34 -1.75
N ASP A 525 -0.70 -16.07 -1.89
CA ASP A 525 -1.08 -17.14 -0.97
C ASP A 525 -0.24 -18.41 -1.10
N ASN A 526 -0.22 -19.15 -0.01
CA ASN A 526 0.43 -20.45 0.11
C ASN A 526 -0.10 -21.41 -0.97
N PRO A 527 0.75 -21.96 -1.87
CA PRO A 527 0.31 -22.90 -2.93
C PRO A 527 -0.58 -24.05 -2.42
N ILE A 528 -0.40 -24.44 -1.16
CA ILE A 528 -1.19 -25.46 -0.45
C ILE A 528 -2.70 -25.16 -0.33
N VAL A 529 -3.14 -23.88 -0.39
CA VAL A 529 -4.58 -23.56 -0.39
C VAL A 529 -5.23 -23.83 -1.76
N MET A 530 -4.45 -23.81 -2.85
CA MET A 530 -4.91 -24.25 -4.18
C MET A 530 -4.76 -25.77 -4.39
N GLU A 531 -3.82 -26.42 -3.72
CA GLU A 531 -3.67 -27.89 -3.72
C GLU A 531 -4.86 -28.59 -3.07
N GLY A 532 -5.09 -29.88 -3.36
CA GLY A 532 -5.95 -30.71 -2.52
C GLY A 532 -7.46 -30.59 -2.77
N PHE A 533 -7.92 -29.83 -3.77
CA PHE A 533 -9.30 -29.97 -4.25
C PHE A 533 -9.44 -31.30 -4.97
N ILE A 534 -10.38 -32.13 -4.54
CA ILE A 534 -10.67 -33.43 -5.14
C ILE A 534 -11.75 -33.24 -6.20
N ILE A 535 -11.42 -33.57 -7.46
CA ILE A 535 -12.36 -33.62 -8.58
C ILE A 535 -12.74 -35.09 -8.80
N ARG A 536 -14.03 -35.44 -8.68
CA ARG A 536 -14.56 -36.77 -9.02
C ARG A 536 -15.52 -36.70 -10.20
N VAL A 537 -15.37 -37.61 -11.16
CA VAL A 537 -16.31 -37.73 -12.29
C VAL A 537 -17.48 -38.60 -11.87
N GLN A 538 -18.66 -38.00 -11.70
CA GLN A 538 -19.83 -38.73 -11.19
C GLN A 538 -20.24 -39.86 -12.16
N GLY A 539 -20.42 -41.06 -11.61
CA GLY A 539 -20.84 -42.25 -12.33
C GLY A 539 -19.72 -43.12 -12.92
N ILE A 540 -18.45 -42.71 -12.84
CA ILE A 540 -17.28 -43.51 -13.25
C ILE A 540 -16.13 -43.40 -12.24
N ASP A 541 -15.25 -44.40 -12.18
CA ASP A 541 -14.12 -44.43 -11.24
C ASP A 541 -12.92 -43.63 -11.78
N ILE A 542 -13.12 -42.31 -11.95
CA ILE A 542 -12.09 -41.36 -12.35
C ILE A 542 -12.13 -40.19 -11.36
N SER A 543 -10.98 -39.92 -10.74
CA SER A 543 -10.77 -38.74 -9.91
C SER A 543 -9.36 -38.19 -10.06
N THR A 544 -9.18 -36.93 -9.71
CA THR A 544 -7.89 -36.25 -9.66
C THR A 544 -7.89 -35.25 -8.50
N VAL A 545 -6.72 -34.71 -8.18
CA VAL A 545 -6.54 -33.69 -7.14
C VAL A 545 -5.82 -32.50 -7.78
N THR A 546 -6.12 -31.28 -7.34
CA THR A 546 -5.36 -30.10 -7.78
C THR A 546 -3.93 -30.10 -7.25
N ASP A 547 -3.01 -29.63 -8.08
CA ASP A 547 -1.64 -29.30 -7.67
C ASP A 547 -1.55 -27.97 -6.91
N GLU A 548 -0.33 -27.60 -6.52
CA GLU A 548 0.02 -26.37 -5.81
C GLU A 548 -0.38 -25.07 -6.56
N HIS A 549 -0.69 -25.15 -7.86
CA HIS A 549 -1.15 -24.03 -8.69
C HIS A 549 -2.67 -24.08 -8.97
N GLY A 550 -3.40 -24.98 -8.31
CA GLY A 550 -4.83 -25.20 -8.52
C GLY A 550 -5.15 -25.93 -9.81
N TYR A 551 -4.15 -26.45 -10.54
CA TYR A 551 -4.34 -27.12 -11.81
C TYR A 551 -4.73 -28.59 -11.63
N PHE A 552 -5.63 -29.09 -12.47
CA PHE A 552 -6.00 -30.50 -12.50
C PHE A 552 -6.16 -31.03 -13.93
N GLU A 553 -5.99 -32.34 -14.10
CA GLU A 553 -6.32 -33.07 -15.32
C GLU A 553 -7.18 -34.31 -15.02
N VAL A 554 -8.36 -34.36 -15.61
CA VAL A 554 -9.22 -35.56 -15.67
C VAL A 554 -8.93 -36.28 -16.98
N ASN A 555 -8.12 -37.34 -16.89
CA ASN A 555 -7.72 -38.17 -18.01
C ASN A 555 -8.66 -39.38 -18.18
N GLY A 556 -8.82 -39.87 -19.43
CA GLY A 556 -9.55 -41.12 -19.70
C GLY A 556 -11.05 -40.96 -19.97
N LEU A 557 -11.51 -39.74 -20.28
CA LEU A 557 -12.91 -39.48 -20.61
C LEU A 557 -13.27 -39.98 -22.02
N LYS A 558 -14.49 -40.48 -22.21
CA LYS A 558 -15.00 -40.84 -23.53
C LYS A 558 -15.77 -39.68 -24.15
N ALA A 559 -16.02 -39.74 -25.46
CA ALA A 559 -16.95 -38.82 -26.11
C ALA A 559 -18.32 -38.87 -25.42
N ASN A 560 -18.89 -37.70 -25.08
CA ASN A 560 -20.16 -37.61 -24.37
C ASN A 560 -20.86 -36.28 -24.71
N GLU A 561 -21.92 -36.36 -25.51
CA GLU A 561 -22.72 -35.22 -25.98
C GLU A 561 -23.38 -34.41 -24.85
N THR A 562 -23.59 -35.02 -23.68
CA THR A 562 -24.21 -34.39 -22.49
C THR A 562 -23.20 -33.97 -21.42
N GLY A 563 -21.91 -34.22 -21.66
CA GLY A 563 -20.85 -33.99 -20.69
C GLY A 563 -20.90 -34.90 -19.46
N TYR A 564 -19.92 -34.72 -18.59
CA TYR A 564 -19.85 -35.38 -17.29
C TYR A 564 -20.13 -34.38 -16.18
N ASN A 565 -20.69 -34.84 -15.05
CA ASN A 565 -20.80 -34.02 -13.85
C ASN A 565 -19.56 -34.24 -12.98
N LEU A 566 -18.83 -33.16 -12.71
CA LEU A 566 -17.68 -33.13 -11.82
C LEU A 566 -18.13 -32.69 -10.43
N GLU A 567 -17.88 -33.52 -9.43
CA GLU A 567 -17.94 -33.13 -8.02
C GLU A 567 -16.58 -32.55 -7.62
N ILE A 568 -16.57 -31.30 -7.15
CA ILE A 568 -15.38 -30.63 -6.61
C ILE A 568 -15.56 -30.51 -5.11
N SER A 569 -14.60 -31.00 -4.32
CA SER A 569 -14.67 -31.00 -2.85
C SER A 569 -13.30 -30.77 -2.20
N LYS A 570 -13.27 -29.99 -1.11
CA LYS A 570 -12.13 -29.81 -0.19
C LYS A 570 -12.71 -29.57 1.21
N PRO A 571 -12.11 -30.06 2.31
CA PRO A 571 -12.60 -29.77 3.66
C PRO A 571 -12.74 -28.26 3.89
N ASN A 572 -13.85 -27.83 4.51
CA ASN A 572 -14.21 -26.45 4.81
C ASN A 572 -14.67 -25.57 3.63
N TYR A 573 -14.69 -26.14 2.42
CA TYR A 573 -15.22 -25.50 1.22
C TYR A 573 -16.60 -26.04 0.88
N PHE A 574 -17.42 -25.22 0.22
CA PHE A 574 -18.63 -25.73 -0.40
C PHE A 574 -18.31 -26.75 -1.49
N THR A 575 -18.77 -27.98 -1.31
CA THR A 575 -18.72 -29.02 -2.35
C THR A 575 -19.66 -28.65 -3.49
N CYS A 576 -19.19 -28.61 -4.74
CA CYS A 576 -19.97 -28.20 -5.91
C CYS A 576 -20.09 -29.32 -6.95
N ASN A 577 -21.11 -29.26 -7.80
CA ASN A 577 -21.36 -30.23 -8.88
C ASN A 577 -21.59 -29.47 -10.19
N ILE A 578 -20.71 -29.65 -11.18
CA ILE A 578 -20.74 -28.86 -12.42
C ILE A 578 -20.58 -29.77 -13.64
N ASN A 579 -21.37 -29.54 -14.67
CA ASN A 579 -21.31 -30.29 -15.92
C ASN A 579 -20.20 -29.72 -16.83
N THR A 580 -19.42 -30.59 -17.47
CA THR A 580 -18.31 -30.20 -18.36
C THR A 580 -18.74 -29.54 -19.68
N GLY A 581 -20.02 -29.67 -20.06
CA GLY A 581 -20.43 -29.57 -21.46
C GLY A 581 -19.96 -30.79 -22.27
N ALA A 582 -20.34 -30.83 -23.55
CA ALA A 582 -20.04 -31.96 -24.44
C ALA A 582 -18.54 -32.24 -24.55
N ILE A 583 -18.13 -33.50 -24.35
CA ILE A 583 -16.76 -33.95 -24.58
C ILE A 583 -16.67 -34.50 -26.01
N GLU A 584 -16.00 -33.78 -26.90
CA GLU A 584 -15.69 -34.21 -28.28
C GLU A 584 -14.17 -34.25 -28.57
N GLY A 585 -13.36 -33.76 -27.63
CA GLY A 585 -11.92 -33.58 -27.76
C GLY A 585 -11.28 -33.25 -26.40
N ASN A 586 -9.95 -33.09 -26.37
CA ASN A 586 -9.27 -32.53 -25.19
C ASN A 586 -9.70 -31.08 -24.99
N MET A 587 -10.01 -30.69 -23.75
CA MET A 587 -10.54 -29.36 -23.44
C MET A 587 -10.02 -28.79 -22.13
N VAL A 588 -10.06 -27.45 -22.03
CA VAL A 588 -9.80 -26.69 -20.80
C VAL A 588 -11.13 -26.12 -20.32
N LEU A 589 -11.61 -26.60 -19.18
CA LEU A 589 -12.88 -26.20 -18.55
C LEU A 589 -12.79 -24.79 -17.97
N TRP A 590 -11.74 -24.53 -17.21
CA TRP A 590 -11.46 -23.24 -16.55
C TRP A 590 -10.00 -22.86 -16.78
N LYS A 591 -9.76 -21.65 -17.29
CA LYS A 591 -8.43 -21.20 -17.72
C LYS A 591 -7.67 -20.59 -16.55
N LYS A 592 -6.33 -20.55 -16.59
CA LYS A 592 -5.52 -19.93 -15.53
C LYS A 592 -5.90 -18.46 -15.23
N ASN A 593 -6.35 -17.71 -16.24
CA ASN A 593 -6.82 -16.32 -16.10
C ASN A 593 -8.34 -16.19 -15.87
N ASN A 594 -9.06 -17.30 -15.75
CA ASN A 594 -10.47 -17.38 -15.36
C ASN A 594 -10.73 -18.75 -14.70
N PRO A 595 -10.14 -19.01 -13.51
CA PRO A 595 -10.29 -20.26 -12.79
C PRO A 595 -11.71 -20.36 -12.22
N ILE A 596 -12.15 -21.57 -11.87
CA ILE A 596 -13.38 -21.69 -11.07
C ILE A 596 -13.10 -21.30 -9.62
N ILE A 597 -13.95 -20.41 -9.09
CA ILE A 597 -13.88 -19.96 -7.70
C ILE A 597 -14.73 -20.87 -6.80
N ILE A 598 -14.16 -21.37 -5.70
CA ILE A 598 -14.88 -22.15 -4.66
C ILE A 598 -14.87 -21.38 -3.35
N TRP A 599 -16.04 -21.27 -2.69
CA TRP A 599 -16.15 -20.57 -1.40
C TRP A 599 -15.72 -21.42 -0.22
N CYS A 600 -15.04 -20.77 0.74
CA CYS A 600 -14.55 -21.35 1.99
C CYS A 600 -15.30 -20.78 3.20
N GLY A 601 -15.30 -21.54 4.30
CA GLY A 601 -15.86 -21.14 5.60
C GLY A 601 -16.96 -22.08 6.10
N ASP A 602 -17.32 -23.13 5.35
CA ASP A 602 -18.27 -24.18 5.76
C ASP A 602 -17.53 -25.23 6.60
N ALA A 603 -17.03 -24.79 7.75
CA ALA A 603 -16.15 -25.55 8.62
C ALA A 603 -16.85 -26.78 9.24
N ASN A 604 -18.18 -26.78 9.30
CA ASN A 604 -18.98 -27.91 9.78
C ASN A 604 -19.54 -28.81 8.65
N GLN A 605 -19.44 -28.38 7.38
CA GLN A 605 -19.96 -29.06 6.19
C GLN A 605 -21.49 -29.25 6.21
N ASP A 606 -22.22 -28.31 6.81
CA ASP A 606 -23.69 -28.26 6.82
C ASP A 606 -24.30 -27.53 5.61
N GLY A 607 -23.46 -26.85 4.81
CA GLY A 607 -23.86 -26.12 3.62
C GLY A 607 -24.29 -24.68 3.86
N VAL A 608 -24.06 -24.12 5.06
CA VAL A 608 -24.38 -22.73 5.43
C VAL A 608 -23.24 -22.11 6.22
N ILE A 609 -22.58 -21.08 5.67
CA ILE A 609 -21.50 -20.38 6.37
C ILE A 609 -22.09 -19.45 7.42
N ASN A 610 -21.99 -19.80 8.70
CA ASN A 610 -22.71 -19.11 9.77
C ASN A 610 -21.93 -19.04 11.10
N LEU A 611 -22.63 -18.67 12.17
CA LEU A 611 -22.03 -18.49 13.49
C LEU A 611 -21.45 -19.80 14.06
N ILE A 612 -21.93 -20.97 13.62
CA ILE A 612 -21.40 -22.27 14.05
C ILE A 612 -19.95 -22.46 13.56
N ASP A 613 -19.62 -22.02 12.36
CA ASP A 613 -18.28 -22.10 11.78
C ASP A 613 -17.31 -21.11 12.48
N ILE A 614 -17.80 -19.89 12.74
CA ILE A 614 -17.07 -18.91 13.56
C ILE A 614 -16.84 -19.45 14.99
N ILE A 615 -17.77 -20.21 15.57
CA ILE A 615 -17.57 -20.83 16.89
C ILE A 615 -16.46 -21.90 16.85
N LYS A 616 -16.35 -22.68 15.77
CA LYS A 616 -15.23 -23.65 15.62
C LYS A 616 -13.89 -22.93 15.62
N LEU A 617 -13.77 -21.84 14.85
CA LEU A 617 -12.61 -20.96 14.85
C LEU A 617 -12.32 -20.39 16.24
N ALA A 618 -13.31 -19.75 16.87
CA ALA A 618 -13.15 -19.07 18.15
C ALA A 618 -12.70 -20.01 19.29
N LEU A 619 -13.00 -21.31 19.22
CA LEU A 619 -12.52 -22.31 20.19
C LEU A 619 -11.01 -22.57 20.10
N LEU A 620 -10.41 -22.34 18.93
CA LEU A 620 -9.00 -22.65 18.64
C LEU A 620 -8.15 -21.37 18.44
N PHE A 621 -8.75 -20.19 18.53
CA PHE A 621 -8.13 -18.88 18.34
C PHE A 621 -6.81 -18.71 19.13
N ASN A 622 -5.85 -18.02 18.51
CA ASN A 622 -4.46 -17.90 18.95
C ASN A 622 -3.80 -19.27 19.22
N SER A 623 -4.04 -20.27 18.37
CA SER A 623 -3.24 -21.51 18.36
C SER A 623 -2.32 -21.52 17.14
N THR A 624 -1.15 -22.12 17.28
CA THR A 624 -0.16 -22.22 16.23
C THR A 624 0.15 -23.68 15.89
N SER A 625 0.62 -23.95 14.67
CA SER A 625 0.99 -25.31 14.26
C SER A 625 2.03 -25.91 15.22
N GLY A 626 1.66 -27.04 15.83
CA GLY A 626 2.41 -27.68 16.92
C GLY A 626 1.76 -27.56 18.31
N ASP A 627 0.81 -26.64 18.51
CA ASP A 627 0.00 -26.59 19.73
C ASP A 627 -0.95 -27.80 19.82
N TYR A 628 -1.16 -28.31 21.03
CA TYR A 628 -2.12 -29.40 21.29
C TYR A 628 -3.58 -29.04 20.97
N LYS A 629 -3.87 -27.73 20.79
CA LYS A 629 -5.20 -27.16 20.49
C LYS A 629 -5.30 -26.61 19.07
N TYR A 630 -4.25 -26.73 18.25
CA TYR A 630 -4.30 -26.33 16.84
C TYR A 630 -4.96 -27.43 16.01
N ASP A 631 -5.79 -27.02 15.06
CA ASP A 631 -6.43 -27.90 14.08
C ASP A 631 -6.26 -27.26 12.71
N GLU A 632 -5.42 -27.86 11.86
CA GLU A 632 -5.15 -27.40 10.50
C GLU A 632 -6.42 -27.27 9.65
N SER A 633 -7.51 -27.97 9.99
CA SER A 633 -8.80 -27.81 9.32
C SER A 633 -9.55 -26.52 9.69
N ILE A 634 -9.06 -25.72 10.65
CA ILE A 634 -9.65 -24.44 11.07
C ILE A 634 -8.72 -23.26 10.79
N ASP A 635 -7.51 -23.54 10.31
CA ASP A 635 -6.57 -22.62 9.66
C ASP A 635 -6.94 -22.52 8.17
N PHE A 636 -7.89 -21.64 7.83
CA PHE A 636 -8.50 -21.58 6.50
C PHE A 636 -7.56 -21.00 5.44
N ASN A 637 -6.63 -20.11 5.84
CA ASN A 637 -5.60 -19.58 4.94
C ASN A 637 -4.29 -20.40 4.95
N MET A 638 -4.20 -21.42 5.81
CA MET A 638 -3.05 -22.32 5.96
C MET A 638 -1.75 -21.53 6.21
N ASP A 639 -1.81 -20.52 7.09
CA ASP A 639 -0.66 -19.69 7.51
C ASP A 639 0.05 -20.21 8.77
N GLY A 640 -0.48 -21.27 9.38
CA GLY A 640 0.05 -21.96 10.55
C GLY A 640 -0.47 -21.39 11.88
N VAL A 641 -1.40 -20.43 11.87
CA VAL A 641 -1.89 -19.71 13.04
C VAL A 641 -3.39 -19.43 12.96
N ILE A 642 -4.21 -20.06 13.80
CA ILE A 642 -5.67 -19.77 13.84
C ILE A 642 -5.91 -18.41 14.51
N ASN A 643 -6.26 -17.39 13.74
CA ASN A 643 -6.37 -16.00 14.17
C ASN A 643 -7.52 -15.22 13.49
N VAL A 644 -7.43 -13.89 13.44
CA VAL A 644 -8.44 -13.01 12.81
C VAL A 644 -8.44 -13.09 11.28
N ARG A 645 -7.37 -13.59 10.65
CA ARG A 645 -7.30 -13.87 9.20
C ARG A 645 -8.25 -14.99 8.80
N ASP A 646 -8.30 -16.08 9.57
CA ASP A 646 -9.30 -17.15 9.42
C ASP A 646 -10.71 -16.61 9.54
N PHE A 647 -10.92 -15.67 10.46
CA PHE A 647 -12.23 -15.06 10.67
C PHE A 647 -12.60 -14.21 9.46
N TYR A 648 -11.64 -13.50 8.86
CA TYR A 648 -11.84 -12.78 7.61
C TYR A 648 -12.30 -13.72 6.49
N VAL A 649 -11.66 -14.89 6.31
CA VAL A 649 -12.08 -15.91 5.32
C VAL A 649 -13.55 -16.31 5.51
N VAL A 650 -13.94 -16.71 6.73
CA VAL A 650 -15.33 -17.10 7.03
C VAL A 650 -16.30 -15.91 6.88
N SER A 651 -15.87 -14.68 7.17
CA SER A 651 -16.73 -13.49 7.14
C SER A 651 -17.17 -13.08 5.73
N ARG A 652 -16.39 -13.41 4.68
CA ARG A 652 -16.66 -13.03 3.28
C ARG A 652 -18.02 -13.51 2.80
N HIS A 653 -18.44 -14.68 3.26
CA HIS A 653 -19.70 -15.34 2.89
C HIS A 653 -20.60 -15.60 4.08
N PHE A 654 -20.52 -14.77 5.12
CA PHE A 654 -21.35 -14.95 6.30
C PHE A 654 -22.85 -14.86 5.98
N ASN A 655 -23.62 -15.82 6.50
CA ASN A 655 -25.03 -16.12 6.18
C ASN A 655 -25.30 -16.58 4.74
N GLN A 656 -24.28 -16.90 3.92
CA GLN A 656 -24.49 -17.51 2.60
C GLN A 656 -24.67 -19.03 2.73
N THR A 657 -25.45 -19.59 1.81
CA THR A 657 -25.64 -21.03 1.67
C THR A 657 -24.93 -21.54 0.42
N LYS A 658 -24.77 -22.87 0.35
CA LYS A 658 -24.34 -23.57 -0.85
C LYS A 658 -25.20 -23.24 -2.09
N ASN A 659 -26.48 -22.89 -1.94
CA ASN A 659 -27.32 -22.48 -3.07
C ASN A 659 -26.93 -21.09 -3.61
N ASP A 660 -26.67 -20.13 -2.72
CA ASP A 660 -26.25 -18.77 -3.12
C ASP A 660 -24.91 -18.81 -3.86
N TYR A 661 -24.01 -19.69 -3.42
CA TYR A 661 -22.78 -20.02 -4.15
C TYR A 661 -23.06 -20.61 -5.52
N MET A 662 -23.91 -21.65 -5.65
CA MET A 662 -24.23 -22.24 -6.96
C MET A 662 -24.88 -21.21 -7.91
N GLU A 663 -25.73 -20.29 -7.41
CA GLU A 663 -26.26 -19.18 -8.21
C GLU A 663 -25.19 -18.19 -8.69
N SER A 664 -24.11 -17.99 -7.92
CA SER A 664 -23.01 -17.09 -8.30
C SER A 664 -22.21 -17.60 -9.50
N ILE A 665 -22.03 -18.92 -9.62
CA ILE A 665 -21.26 -19.57 -10.70
C ILE A 665 -21.96 -19.41 -12.06
N PHE A 666 -23.29 -19.43 -12.08
CA PHE A 666 -24.11 -19.40 -13.30
C PHE A 666 -24.61 -18.00 -13.71
N LYS A 667 -24.07 -16.93 -13.11
CA LYS A 667 -24.48 -15.52 -13.37
C LYS A 667 -23.65 -14.80 -14.45
N TYR A 668 -22.73 -15.49 -15.12
CA TYR A 668 -21.81 -14.95 -16.14
C TYR A 668 -21.84 -15.79 -17.43
#